data_AF-A0A954Q6K5-F1
#
_entry.id   AF-A0A954Q6K5-F1
#
_cell.length_a   1.000
_cell.length_b   1.000
_cell.length_c   1.000
_cell.angle_alpha   90.00
_cell.angle_beta   90.00
_cell.angle_gamma   90.00
#
_symmetry.space_group_name_H-M   'P 1'
#
loop_
_entity.id
_entity.type
_entity.pdbx_description
1 polymer ?
#
loop_
_entity_poly.entity_id
_entity_poly.type
_entity_poly.pdbx_seq_one_letter_code
_entity_poly.pdbx_strand_id
1 'polypeptide(L)'
;MKPLMLLTVAIAIVEGIPIADAQDDTPNIVIVLADDLGWGDPRCYQADSKIPTPAMDRLATEGIRFTDAHTPSSVCTPTRYTLLTGRYAWRTRLKSGVLDGFDPPLIGQDEDTLASLLKRVGYRTHCVGKWHLGLQWTRKDGSPVEDRDVSKGFRHGADIDYETAFRGGPTDVGFDTYFGISASLDMSPYCFLRRDRVETVPTLLTEENRDGMFLNQVAGVTTKDFQLVNVLPRIGVEAVKIIRDSKDDAIPFFCYVPLTSPHLPVVPTPDSRGKSRAGSYGDFVVATDSVLGDILSALDDTGQADNTLVLFTSDNGGLFHWWDFRADDDGGTAPKTPRGEHLRQFSHQSNADWRGTKADIYEGGHRVPFLLRWPNRTEAGRTVDTTVELTDVFATIADIVGTSGTATSGMDSFSMLPIIDSRATTFVRPFAIHHSLAGTFAVRHGDWKLVAGRGSGGFTKPRTLPESEPAGQLYNLQSDIQETSNQYLKQPAIVMQLSQILTQVQATSARQVATTLDQDRARASNVTQLVAHRGASAERPECTLAAVRRAIEVGATAVEVDVRTSKDGELFILHDATLDRTTNGKGLANELTLAQLQQLDAGSSFDPAYQGARIPSLIEVAELCLGKIDILLDLKEQGDEYDTKVAQVIREHFDPAQTIVGARSVAQAKRFRELLPQAKQLALVPAVDDIEAFSEAGVDCIRIWPQWLDNNDEPVKRVRATGKRLHLNGTTGSLVETLSLLTHAPDSLSSDDPRRQKDSLLRIAAGDLPQQQLQGLIDVAKGTRLESRASGARTLTFLNRDYRMIELPDELDGLPRYVFDGGSGAQVSLRFRQPAVVFAAFEYNASGAWSFGDGRSPHEHGWHVWRSHAYRGSSNPDVDGQPNRASIWFREFKAGQTLYGLPSWWLCLGIVDLETARNIKGFTAGLVSTATPTPHFSHADLAARIRPLKVPLFETADSIREWQTQQRKLFIKRMVFPYEGTISADPGLVSESTLYSQQEFHVTIEGERLFRYFRLQPKNIPLSNKYPAVICFMGHGKVQQVLQEQDSYQHACAAEFAKAGYLVFVMENIGMESGTDTHLDLDRLHRLEGYGWYSLLFAHQRMLLDRVFSDPNVDSQRVGVTGVSTGGLLALSAAAMDTRVAAASVQGIFGSMRVSFIRDRNQHCSCGAIPGLLPEFDLPELALLVAPRPLHVSNGTADGFAPQEAERCLRQIEPIYQQAGGQAPQFTISPGGHAFSFKPALKFFQFHLR
;
A
#
# COMPACT_ATOMS: atom_id res chain seq x y z
N MET A 1 -62.52 -21.28 -22.54
CA MET A 1 -62.26 -20.50 -21.31
C MET A 1 -61.80 -21.49 -20.24
N LYS A 2 -60.70 -21.26 -19.53
CA LYS A 2 -60.06 -22.26 -18.65
C LYS A 2 -59.85 -21.73 -17.22
N PRO A 3 -60.38 -22.39 -16.18
CA PRO A 3 -59.77 -22.41 -14.85
C PRO A 3 -58.60 -23.41 -14.80
N LEU A 4 -57.84 -23.42 -13.70
CA LEU A 4 -56.84 -24.46 -13.40
C LEU A 4 -57.10 -25.08 -12.02
N MET A 5 -56.49 -26.24 -11.74
CA MET A 5 -57.00 -27.24 -10.80
C MET A 5 -56.49 -27.10 -9.36
N LEU A 6 -57.22 -27.68 -8.42
CA LEU A 6 -56.77 -27.97 -7.05
C LEU A 6 -55.64 -29.00 -7.06
N LEU A 7 -54.84 -29.01 -6.00
CA LEU A 7 -54.48 -30.28 -5.36
C LEU A 7 -54.41 -30.13 -3.83
N THR A 8 -54.85 -31.15 -3.11
CA THR A 8 -54.87 -31.21 -1.64
C THR A 8 -53.57 -31.82 -1.11
N VAL A 9 -53.02 -31.27 -0.03
CA VAL A 9 -51.90 -31.88 0.71
C VAL A 9 -52.44 -32.51 2.00
N ALA A 10 -52.02 -33.74 2.28
CA ALA A 10 -52.46 -34.49 3.46
C ALA A 10 -51.59 -34.19 4.69
N ILE A 11 -52.20 -34.28 5.88
CA ILE A 11 -51.51 -34.14 7.16
C ILE A 11 -50.74 -35.42 7.46
N ALA A 12 -49.44 -35.31 7.69
CA ALA A 12 -48.63 -36.32 8.36
C ALA A 12 -48.35 -35.85 9.80
N ILE A 13 -48.65 -36.70 10.78
CA ILE A 13 -48.36 -36.41 12.19
C ILE A 13 -46.87 -36.68 12.42
N VAL A 14 -46.13 -35.65 12.79
CA VAL A 14 -44.80 -35.80 13.39
C VAL A 14 -44.99 -35.83 14.90
N GLU A 15 -44.50 -36.88 15.55
CA GLU A 15 -44.60 -37.02 17.00
C GLU A 15 -43.77 -35.93 17.70
N GLY A 16 -44.27 -35.45 18.85
CA GLY A 16 -43.65 -34.34 19.56
C GLY A 16 -42.29 -34.69 20.12
N ILE A 17 -41.22 -34.21 19.46
CA ILE A 17 -39.94 -33.99 20.13
C ILE A 17 -40.22 -33.05 21.31
N PRO A 18 -39.81 -33.38 22.55
CA PRO A 18 -40.03 -32.49 23.68
C PRO A 18 -39.29 -31.17 23.45
N ILE A 19 -40.03 -30.06 23.51
CA ILE A 19 -39.43 -28.73 23.59
C ILE A 19 -38.85 -28.63 25.01
N ALA A 20 -37.57 -28.98 25.14
CA ALA A 20 -36.80 -28.61 26.31
C ALA A 20 -36.62 -27.08 26.32
N ASP A 21 -36.62 -26.47 27.51
CA ASP A 21 -36.59 -25.02 27.66
C ASP A 21 -35.32 -24.41 27.07
N ALA A 22 -35.45 -23.79 25.90
CA ALA A 22 -34.36 -23.12 25.19
C ALA A 22 -34.02 -21.72 25.78
N GLN A 23 -34.30 -21.51 27.07
CA GLN A 23 -34.19 -20.22 27.77
C GLN A 23 -33.02 -20.17 28.76
N ASP A 24 -32.39 -21.30 29.10
CA ASP A 24 -31.33 -21.38 30.12
C ASP A 24 -29.91 -20.99 29.64
N ASP A 25 -29.66 -20.84 28.33
CA ASP A 25 -28.30 -20.86 27.76
C ASP A 25 -27.70 -19.46 27.43
N THR A 26 -28.40 -18.36 27.71
CA THR A 26 -27.88 -16.99 27.52
C THR A 26 -27.41 -16.36 28.83
N PRO A 27 -26.15 -15.89 28.94
CA PRO A 27 -25.62 -15.34 30.19
C PRO A 27 -25.97 -13.86 30.39
N ASN A 28 -25.92 -13.39 31.63
CA ASN A 28 -25.72 -11.97 31.89
C ASN A 28 -24.29 -11.58 31.51
N ILE A 29 -24.05 -10.32 31.12
CA ILE A 29 -22.73 -9.85 30.67
C ILE A 29 -22.34 -8.61 31.46
N VAL A 30 -21.19 -8.65 32.14
CA VAL A 30 -20.62 -7.52 32.88
C VAL A 30 -19.20 -7.24 32.35
N ILE A 31 -18.97 -6.04 31.79
CA ILE A 31 -17.65 -5.60 31.34
C ILE A 31 -17.20 -4.45 32.22
N VAL A 32 -16.25 -4.71 33.13
CA VAL A 32 -15.60 -3.69 33.96
C VAL A 32 -14.32 -3.23 33.25
N LEU A 33 -14.26 -1.95 32.91
CA LEU A 33 -13.14 -1.36 32.17
C LEU A 33 -12.43 -0.31 33.05
N ALA A 34 -11.23 -0.65 33.51
CA ALA A 34 -10.33 0.27 34.20
C ALA A 34 -9.75 1.33 33.24
N ASP A 35 -9.16 2.38 33.82
CA ASP A 35 -8.73 3.59 33.14
C ASP A 35 -7.30 3.90 33.61
N ASP A 36 -6.28 3.64 32.79
CA ASP A 36 -4.84 3.74 33.12
C ASP A 36 -4.28 2.71 34.13
N LEU A 37 -4.85 1.50 34.18
CA LEU A 37 -4.32 0.37 34.95
C LEU A 37 -3.37 -0.47 34.09
N GLY A 38 -2.17 -0.74 34.61
CA GLY A 38 -1.13 -1.47 33.87
C GLY A 38 -1.10 -2.98 34.12
N TRP A 39 -0.39 -3.70 33.26
CA TRP A 39 -0.33 -5.17 33.27
C TRP A 39 0.23 -5.77 34.58
N GLY A 40 1.21 -5.12 35.21
CA GLY A 40 1.86 -5.53 36.46
C GLY A 40 1.25 -4.98 37.74
N ASP A 41 0.16 -4.20 37.69
CA ASP A 41 -0.53 -3.75 38.91
C ASP A 41 -1.19 -4.90 39.68
N PRO A 42 -1.91 -5.86 39.06
CA PRO A 42 -2.53 -6.98 39.78
C PRO A 42 -1.53 -8.08 40.12
N ARG A 43 -1.67 -8.68 41.31
CA ARG A 43 -0.78 -9.77 41.76
C ARG A 43 -0.90 -11.04 40.93
N CYS A 44 -2.09 -11.31 40.40
CA CYS A 44 -2.31 -12.39 39.44
C CYS A 44 -1.50 -12.25 38.14
N TYR A 45 -0.90 -11.09 37.86
CA TYR A 45 0.02 -10.87 36.73
C TYR A 45 1.47 -10.70 37.20
N GLN A 46 1.71 -9.84 38.18
CA GLN A 46 3.03 -9.66 38.79
C GLN A 46 3.02 -10.09 40.26
N ALA A 47 3.56 -11.28 40.54
CA ALA A 47 3.49 -11.91 41.86
C ALA A 47 4.17 -11.10 42.99
N ASP A 48 5.12 -10.22 42.68
CA ASP A 48 5.74 -9.31 43.65
C ASP A 48 5.08 -7.92 43.70
N SER A 49 3.94 -7.72 43.02
CA SER A 49 3.21 -6.44 42.98
C SER A 49 3.02 -5.87 44.38
N LYS A 50 3.27 -4.57 44.49
CA LYS A 50 3.23 -3.86 45.76
C LYS A 50 1.79 -3.47 46.15
N ILE A 51 0.83 -3.68 45.26
CA ILE A 51 -0.61 -3.42 45.44
C ILE A 51 -1.33 -4.73 45.85
N PRO A 52 -2.31 -4.72 46.77
CA PRO A 52 -3.24 -5.83 46.96
C PRO A 52 -4.43 -5.72 46.00
N THR A 53 -4.70 -6.79 45.23
CA THR A 53 -5.79 -6.84 44.25
C THR A 53 -6.66 -8.10 44.40
N PRO A 54 -7.24 -8.36 45.60
CA PRO A 54 -7.96 -9.61 45.87
C PRO A 54 -9.16 -9.89 44.94
N ALA A 55 -9.85 -8.89 44.39
CA ALA A 55 -10.95 -9.11 43.45
C ALA A 55 -10.45 -9.53 42.06
N MET A 56 -9.35 -8.94 41.57
CA MET A 56 -8.68 -9.38 40.34
C MET A 56 -8.02 -10.75 40.51
N ASP A 57 -7.37 -10.99 41.66
CA ASP A 57 -6.77 -12.27 42.00
C ASP A 57 -7.85 -13.38 42.08
N ARG A 58 -9.04 -13.04 42.57
CA ARG A 58 -10.23 -13.91 42.55
C ARG A 58 -10.71 -14.21 41.14
N LEU A 59 -10.87 -13.23 40.25
CA LEU A 59 -11.23 -13.48 38.84
C LEU A 59 -10.24 -14.41 38.15
N ALA A 60 -8.94 -14.22 38.38
CA ALA A 60 -7.89 -15.08 37.82
C ALA A 60 -7.92 -16.52 38.37
N THR A 61 -8.48 -16.72 39.58
CA THR A 61 -8.58 -18.03 40.24
C THR A 61 -9.90 -18.75 39.91
N GLU A 62 -10.99 -18.01 39.72
CA GLU A 62 -12.34 -18.53 39.41
C GLU A 62 -12.66 -18.56 37.91
N GLY A 63 -11.74 -18.14 37.05
CA GLY A 63 -11.95 -18.05 35.60
C GLY A 63 -10.64 -18.15 34.81
N ILE A 64 -10.56 -17.40 33.70
CA ILE A 64 -9.46 -17.40 32.75
C ILE A 64 -8.64 -16.11 32.87
N ARG A 65 -7.32 -16.25 33.05
CA ARG A 65 -6.32 -15.16 32.99
C ARG A 65 -5.61 -15.17 31.63
N PHE A 66 -5.76 -14.11 30.85
CA PHE A 66 -5.05 -13.97 29.56
C PHE A 66 -3.76 -13.17 29.75
N THR A 67 -2.60 -13.69 29.36
CA THR A 67 -1.30 -13.01 29.52
C THR A 67 -0.88 -12.18 28.30
N ASP A 68 -1.50 -12.44 27.14
CA ASP A 68 -1.18 -11.81 25.85
C ASP A 68 -2.33 -10.96 25.30
N ALA A 69 -2.96 -10.19 26.18
CA ALA A 69 -4.11 -9.35 25.88
C ALA A 69 -3.73 -7.89 25.62
N HIS A 70 -4.31 -7.31 24.56
CA HIS A 70 -3.96 -5.98 24.07
C HIS A 70 -5.16 -5.07 23.80
N THR A 71 -4.93 -3.76 23.91
CA THR A 71 -5.82 -2.73 23.40
C THR A 71 -5.44 -2.37 21.94
N PRO A 72 -6.41 -1.97 21.11
CA PRO A 72 -6.16 -1.51 19.73
C PRO A 72 -5.59 -0.08 19.67
N SER A 73 -5.43 0.56 20.83
CA SER A 73 -4.84 1.88 21.00
C SER A 73 -4.28 2.03 22.41
N SER A 74 -3.19 2.77 22.57
CA SER A 74 -2.66 3.11 23.90
C SER A 74 -3.33 4.33 24.55
N VAL A 75 -4.53 4.70 24.09
CA VAL A 75 -5.37 5.75 24.70
C VAL A 75 -6.87 5.42 24.72
N CYS A 76 -7.50 5.89 25.80
CA CYS A 76 -8.89 5.65 26.19
C CYS A 76 -9.97 5.75 25.08
N THR A 77 -10.18 6.90 24.42
CA THR A 77 -11.31 7.06 23.47
C THR A 77 -11.27 6.04 22.30
N PRO A 78 -10.16 5.90 21.55
CA PRO A 78 -10.05 4.86 20.53
C PRO A 78 -10.31 3.43 21.02
N THR A 79 -9.80 3.05 22.19
CA THR A 79 -10.05 1.71 22.76
C THR A 79 -11.51 1.52 23.12
N ARG A 80 -12.15 2.50 23.77
CA ARG A 80 -13.57 2.45 24.15
C ARG A 80 -14.49 2.36 22.93
N TYR A 81 -14.12 3.01 21.81
CA TYR A 81 -14.84 2.88 20.53
C TYR A 81 -14.72 1.46 19.99
N THR A 82 -13.48 0.95 19.93
CA THR A 82 -13.19 -0.34 19.28
C THR A 82 -13.69 -1.52 20.11
N LEU A 83 -13.69 -1.43 21.44
CA LEU A 83 -14.31 -2.41 22.36
C LEU A 83 -15.82 -2.51 22.11
N LEU A 84 -16.52 -1.37 22.02
CA LEU A 84 -17.97 -1.36 21.85
C LEU A 84 -18.41 -1.74 20.43
N THR A 85 -17.59 -1.54 19.40
CA THR A 85 -17.99 -1.74 17.99
C THR A 85 -17.26 -2.87 17.24
N GLY A 86 -16.14 -3.38 17.76
CA GLY A 86 -15.27 -4.30 17.02
C GLY A 86 -14.73 -3.72 15.69
N ARG A 87 -14.64 -2.39 15.59
CA ARG A 87 -14.11 -1.63 14.45
C ARG A 87 -12.93 -0.79 14.94
N TYR A 88 -11.79 -0.84 14.26
CA TYR A 88 -10.65 -0.02 14.65
C TYR A 88 -10.95 1.48 14.54
N ALA A 89 -10.69 2.24 15.60
CA ALA A 89 -11.10 3.65 15.71
C ALA A 89 -10.60 4.58 14.59
N TRP A 90 -9.47 4.30 13.93
CA TRP A 90 -8.99 5.10 12.79
C TRP A 90 -9.88 5.01 11.54
N ARG A 91 -10.93 4.18 11.54
CA ARG A 91 -12.00 4.20 10.54
C ARG A 91 -12.92 5.42 10.70
N THR A 92 -13.06 5.92 11.93
CA THR A 92 -13.83 7.13 12.28
C THR A 92 -13.09 8.42 11.88
N ARG A 93 -13.66 9.59 12.24
CA ARG A 93 -12.99 10.90 12.16
C ARG A 93 -11.74 11.02 13.05
N LEU A 94 -11.64 10.27 14.16
CA LEU A 94 -10.52 10.33 15.10
C LEU A 94 -9.36 9.43 14.62
N LYS A 95 -8.25 10.04 14.17
CA LYS A 95 -7.04 9.33 13.70
C LYS A 95 -5.89 9.30 14.72
N SER A 96 -5.93 10.23 15.69
CA SER A 96 -4.96 10.40 16.76
C SER A 96 -5.60 11.23 17.87
N GLY A 97 -5.02 11.24 19.07
CA GLY A 97 -5.54 11.97 20.21
C GLY A 97 -6.72 11.27 20.92
N VAL A 98 -7.40 12.04 21.76
CA VAL A 98 -8.63 11.68 22.46
C VAL A 98 -9.62 12.84 22.39
N LEU A 99 -10.90 12.56 22.59
CA LEU A 99 -11.94 13.59 22.66
C LEU A 99 -11.91 14.34 24.00
N ASP A 100 -12.59 15.48 24.10
CA ASP A 100 -12.92 16.14 25.38
C ASP A 100 -14.36 15.86 25.83
N GLY A 101 -14.77 16.42 26.98
CA GLY A 101 -16.11 16.22 27.54
C GLY A 101 -17.27 16.82 26.73
N PHE A 102 -16.96 17.55 25.64
CA PHE A 102 -17.91 18.27 24.80
C PHE A 102 -17.86 17.90 23.31
N ASP A 103 -16.91 17.05 22.88
CA ASP A 103 -16.77 16.70 21.48
C ASP A 103 -17.99 15.91 20.96
N PRO A 104 -18.40 16.10 19.69
CA PRO A 104 -19.55 15.41 19.12
C PRO A 104 -19.33 13.88 19.06
N PRO A 105 -20.40 13.08 18.93
CA PRO A 105 -20.32 11.62 18.98
C PRO A 105 -19.33 11.02 17.96
N LEU A 106 -18.69 9.92 18.35
CA LEU A 106 -17.75 9.18 17.49
C LEU A 106 -18.37 7.95 16.81
N ILE A 107 -19.39 7.36 17.42
CA ILE A 107 -20.13 6.20 16.90
C ILE A 107 -21.20 6.68 15.90
N GLY A 108 -21.22 6.10 14.70
CA GLY A 108 -22.23 6.39 13.68
C GLY A 108 -23.59 5.75 14.01
N GLN A 109 -24.70 6.35 13.54
CA GLN A 109 -26.06 5.82 13.80
C GLN A 109 -26.30 4.44 13.16
N ASP A 110 -25.60 4.12 12.07
CA ASP A 110 -25.64 2.81 11.40
C ASP A 110 -24.61 1.80 11.97
N GLU A 111 -23.76 2.22 12.91
CA GLU A 111 -22.72 1.37 13.50
C GLU A 111 -23.24 0.62 14.73
N ASP A 112 -23.35 -0.71 14.62
CA ASP A 112 -23.67 -1.55 15.78
C ASP A 112 -22.65 -1.41 16.90
N THR A 113 -23.18 -1.31 18.13
CA THR A 113 -22.44 -1.48 19.37
C THR A 113 -22.80 -2.83 20.02
N LEU A 114 -22.01 -3.27 21.00
CA LEU A 114 -22.39 -4.36 21.91
C LEU A 114 -23.80 -4.16 22.49
N ALA A 115 -24.18 -2.92 22.83
CA ALA A 115 -25.49 -2.63 23.38
C ALA A 115 -26.61 -2.72 22.33
N SER A 116 -26.45 -2.17 21.12
CA SER A 116 -27.48 -2.30 20.08
C SER A 116 -27.67 -3.76 19.64
N LEU A 117 -26.56 -4.50 19.53
CA LEU A 117 -26.55 -5.93 19.19
C LEU A 117 -27.26 -6.78 20.23
N LEU A 118 -26.91 -6.64 21.52
CA LEU A 118 -27.52 -7.41 22.62
C LEU A 118 -28.99 -7.03 22.83
N LYS A 119 -29.35 -5.75 22.68
CA LYS A 119 -30.73 -5.27 22.80
C LYS A 119 -31.65 -5.83 21.70
N ARG A 120 -31.14 -6.10 20.49
CA ARG A 120 -31.91 -6.78 19.43
C ARG A 120 -32.27 -8.23 19.78
N VAL A 121 -31.45 -8.90 20.59
CA VAL A 121 -31.73 -10.25 21.13
C VAL A 121 -32.31 -10.21 22.55
N GLY A 122 -32.89 -9.06 22.94
CA GLY A 122 -33.76 -8.93 24.11
C GLY A 122 -33.08 -8.52 25.43
N TYR A 123 -31.77 -8.31 25.46
CA TYR A 123 -31.07 -7.92 26.70
C TYR A 123 -31.50 -6.52 27.16
N ARG A 124 -31.54 -6.30 28.48
CA ARG A 124 -31.54 -4.95 29.05
C ARG A 124 -30.13 -4.41 29.11
N THR A 125 -29.91 -3.18 28.65
CA THR A 125 -28.55 -2.65 28.42
C THR A 125 -28.24 -1.43 29.29
N HIS A 126 -27.13 -1.49 30.01
CA HIS A 126 -26.75 -0.53 31.04
C HIS A 126 -25.31 -0.03 30.85
N CYS A 127 -25.10 1.28 30.97
CA CYS A 127 -23.77 1.91 30.96
C CYS A 127 -23.56 2.71 32.26
N VAL A 128 -22.47 2.45 32.99
CA VAL A 128 -22.18 3.08 34.28
C VAL A 128 -20.74 3.61 34.35
N GLY A 129 -20.55 4.92 34.19
CA GLY A 129 -19.27 5.61 34.39
C GLY A 129 -18.78 6.45 33.21
N LYS A 130 -17.49 6.34 32.87
CA LYS A 130 -16.79 7.18 31.88
C LYS A 130 -17.15 6.79 30.44
N TRP A 131 -17.94 7.63 29.76
CA TRP A 131 -18.32 7.40 28.37
C TRP A 131 -17.14 7.63 27.40
N HIS A 132 -16.65 8.87 27.33
CA HIS A 132 -15.50 9.34 26.55
C HIS A 132 -15.54 9.09 25.03
N LEU A 133 -16.74 8.93 24.46
CA LEU A 133 -16.98 8.67 23.03
C LEU A 133 -17.71 9.82 22.31
N GLY A 134 -17.71 10.99 22.93
CA GLY A 134 -18.40 12.20 22.48
C GLY A 134 -19.89 12.20 22.82
N LEU A 135 -20.46 13.39 22.90
CA LEU A 135 -21.88 13.69 23.13
C LEU A 135 -22.23 14.95 22.32
N GLN A 136 -23.35 14.93 21.60
CA GLN A 136 -23.82 16.11 20.87
C GLN A 136 -24.51 17.06 21.85
N TRP A 137 -23.71 17.97 22.41
CA TRP A 137 -24.17 19.10 23.21
C TRP A 137 -24.68 20.24 22.32
N THR A 138 -25.39 21.18 22.96
CA THR A 138 -25.91 22.43 22.38
C THR A 138 -25.28 23.61 23.10
N ARG A 139 -24.92 24.68 22.39
CA ARG A 139 -24.45 25.94 22.97
C ARG A 139 -25.62 26.84 23.37
N LYS A 140 -25.36 27.84 24.22
CA LYS A 140 -26.34 28.86 24.67
C LYS A 140 -26.93 29.74 23.56
N ASP A 141 -26.38 29.71 22.35
CA ASP A 141 -26.93 30.34 21.15
C ASP A 141 -27.84 29.41 20.32
N GLY A 142 -28.02 28.16 20.75
CA GLY A 142 -28.79 27.11 20.07
C GLY A 142 -28.01 26.31 19.03
N SER A 143 -26.73 26.62 18.78
CA SER A 143 -25.90 25.88 17.83
C SER A 143 -25.45 24.50 18.37
N PRO A 144 -25.33 23.47 17.53
CA PRO A 144 -24.72 22.20 17.93
C PRO A 144 -23.23 22.41 18.18
N VAL A 145 -22.71 21.79 19.24
CA VAL A 145 -21.27 21.80 19.53
C VAL A 145 -20.50 21.03 18.46
N GLU A 146 -19.46 21.67 17.94
CA GLU A 146 -18.60 21.14 16.88
C GLU A 146 -17.35 20.47 17.45
N ASP A 147 -16.57 19.84 16.57
CA ASP A 147 -15.29 19.24 16.91
C ASP A 147 -14.27 20.25 17.46
N ARG A 148 -13.52 19.81 18.46
CA ARG A 148 -12.48 20.59 19.13
C ARG A 148 -11.27 20.83 18.24
N ASP A 149 -10.95 22.10 18.04
CA ASP A 149 -9.62 22.51 17.62
C ASP A 149 -8.60 22.13 18.71
N VAL A 150 -7.85 21.06 18.48
CA VAL A 150 -6.86 20.51 19.41
C VAL A 150 -5.72 21.48 19.72
N SER A 151 -5.48 22.52 18.91
CA SER A 151 -4.50 23.57 19.20
C SER A 151 -4.93 24.49 20.35
N LYS A 152 -6.24 24.56 20.64
CA LYS A 152 -6.84 25.39 21.69
C LYS A 152 -6.99 24.68 23.05
N GLY A 153 -6.46 23.47 23.19
CA GLY A 153 -6.50 22.69 24.44
C GLY A 153 -7.84 21.98 24.67
N PHE A 154 -8.22 21.77 25.93
CA PHE A 154 -9.51 21.21 26.35
C PHE A 154 -10.51 22.34 26.66
N ARG A 155 -11.80 22.18 26.33
CA ARG A 155 -12.78 23.26 26.50
C ARG A 155 -13.25 23.40 27.95
N HIS A 156 -13.53 24.65 28.34
CA HIS A 156 -14.08 24.98 29.65
C HIS A 156 -15.58 24.63 29.76
N GLY A 157 -16.35 24.77 28.67
CA GLY A 157 -17.78 24.46 28.64
C GLY A 157 -18.71 25.49 29.28
N ALA A 158 -18.26 26.74 29.48
CA ALA A 158 -19.10 27.81 30.02
C ALA A 158 -20.14 28.35 29.00
N ASP A 159 -19.96 28.04 27.72
CA ASP A 159 -20.79 28.38 26.57
C ASP A 159 -21.93 27.37 26.29
N ILE A 160 -21.91 26.22 26.96
CA ILE A 160 -22.85 25.11 26.78
C ILE A 160 -24.17 25.36 27.48
N ASP A 161 -25.28 25.00 26.83
CA ASP A 161 -26.58 24.83 27.47
C ASP A 161 -26.70 23.41 28.04
N TYR A 162 -26.88 23.32 29.35
CA TYR A 162 -27.03 22.07 30.10
C TYR A 162 -28.49 21.76 30.46
N GLU A 163 -29.45 22.64 30.17
CA GLU A 163 -30.88 22.36 30.30
C GLU A 163 -31.40 21.57 29.09
N THR A 164 -30.83 21.80 27.91
CA THR A 164 -31.05 20.97 26.71
C THR A 164 -30.43 19.58 26.87
N ALA A 165 -31.20 18.54 26.51
CA ALA A 165 -30.74 17.16 26.48
C ALA A 165 -29.75 16.90 25.32
N PHE A 166 -28.65 16.22 25.60
CA PHE A 166 -27.64 15.85 24.60
C PHE A 166 -28.11 14.68 23.72
N ARG A 167 -27.43 14.47 22.58
CA ARG A 167 -27.73 13.41 21.60
C ARG A 167 -26.49 12.63 21.16
N GLY A 168 -26.70 11.46 20.55
CA GLY A 168 -25.64 10.49 20.24
C GLY A 168 -24.91 9.97 21.49
N GLY A 169 -25.57 10.00 22.64
CA GLY A 169 -25.05 9.45 23.89
C GLY A 169 -25.31 7.94 23.99
N PRO A 170 -24.95 7.31 25.12
CA PRO A 170 -25.13 5.86 25.32
C PRO A 170 -26.56 5.38 25.01
N THR A 171 -27.57 6.17 25.38
CA THR A 171 -28.98 5.82 25.15
C THR A 171 -29.41 5.85 23.68
N ASP A 172 -28.69 6.58 22.84
CA ASP A 172 -28.96 6.67 21.40
C ASP A 172 -28.21 5.58 20.62
N VAL A 173 -27.14 5.00 21.18
CA VAL A 173 -26.31 3.94 20.57
C VAL A 173 -26.52 2.55 21.21
N GLY A 174 -27.69 2.33 21.82
CA GLY A 174 -28.20 1.01 22.19
C GLY A 174 -28.36 0.72 23.68
N PHE A 175 -27.90 1.58 24.59
CA PHE A 175 -28.14 1.39 26.03
C PHE A 175 -29.57 1.80 26.45
N ASP A 176 -30.23 1.06 27.33
CA ASP A 176 -31.51 1.48 27.94
C ASP A 176 -31.31 2.54 29.03
N THR A 177 -30.20 2.43 29.76
CA THR A 177 -29.86 3.32 30.86
C THR A 177 -28.41 3.77 30.83
N TYR A 178 -28.18 4.97 31.33
CA TYR A 178 -26.85 5.54 31.53
C TYR A 178 -26.81 6.33 32.83
N PHE A 179 -25.73 6.15 33.59
CA PHE A 179 -25.27 7.05 34.64
C PHE A 179 -23.75 7.23 34.49
N GLY A 180 -23.21 8.44 34.58
CA GLY A 180 -21.77 8.59 34.34
C GLY A 180 -21.24 10.01 34.16
N ILE A 181 -20.11 10.11 33.45
CA ILE A 181 -19.42 11.36 33.07
C ILE A 181 -19.02 11.33 31.59
N SER A 182 -18.99 12.48 30.90
CA SER A 182 -18.83 12.50 29.43
C SER A 182 -17.44 12.11 28.93
N ALA A 183 -16.37 12.37 29.69
CA ALA A 183 -14.98 12.10 29.33
C ALA A 183 -14.13 11.73 30.57
N SER A 184 -12.79 11.82 30.49
CA SER A 184 -11.90 11.62 31.64
C SER A 184 -12.22 12.55 32.82
N LEU A 185 -11.90 12.10 34.03
CA LEU A 185 -12.17 12.82 35.29
C LEU A 185 -11.35 14.12 35.45
N ASP A 186 -10.32 14.34 34.61
CA ASP A 186 -9.52 15.56 34.51
C ASP A 186 -10.05 16.56 33.44
N MET A 187 -11.22 16.30 32.84
CA MET A 187 -11.85 17.13 31.81
C MET A 187 -13.22 17.67 32.23
N SER A 188 -13.49 18.95 31.92
CA SER A 188 -14.82 19.56 32.04
C SER A 188 -15.82 18.87 31.09
N PRO A 189 -17.12 18.71 31.44
CA PRO A 189 -17.81 19.22 32.62
C PRO A 189 -17.75 18.27 33.82
N TYR A 190 -17.42 18.82 35.00
CA TYR A 190 -17.33 18.08 36.25
C TYR A 190 -18.72 17.94 36.91
N CYS A 191 -19.58 17.12 36.30
CA CYS A 191 -20.94 16.85 36.73
C CYS A 191 -21.37 15.40 36.40
N PHE A 192 -22.35 14.86 37.12
CA PHE A 192 -22.94 13.57 36.78
C PHE A 192 -23.99 13.69 35.68
N LEU A 193 -24.04 12.71 34.79
CA LEU A 193 -25.01 12.56 33.73
C LEU A 193 -25.94 11.38 34.02
N ARG A 194 -27.22 11.49 33.66
CA ARG A 194 -28.16 10.36 33.68
C ARG A 194 -29.05 10.37 32.44
N ARG A 195 -29.13 9.24 31.73
CA ARG A 195 -29.78 9.10 30.41
C ARG A 195 -29.21 10.09 29.38
N ASP A 196 -29.95 11.16 29.08
CA ASP A 196 -29.66 12.14 28.02
C ASP A 196 -29.42 13.57 28.57
N ARG A 197 -29.15 13.73 29.87
CA ARG A 197 -29.01 15.03 30.56
C ARG A 197 -28.02 14.99 31.72
N VAL A 198 -27.66 16.17 32.24
CA VAL A 198 -27.00 16.32 33.54
C VAL A 198 -27.97 16.00 34.69
N GLU A 199 -27.49 15.43 35.81
CA GLU A 199 -28.31 15.27 37.02
C GLU A 199 -28.56 16.63 37.70
N THR A 200 -27.53 17.48 37.72
CA THR A 200 -27.54 18.83 38.29
C THR A 200 -26.88 19.77 37.28
N VAL A 201 -27.46 20.95 37.02
CA VAL A 201 -26.87 21.94 36.10
C VAL A 201 -25.57 22.51 36.70
N PRO A 202 -24.42 22.44 35.99
CA PRO A 202 -23.15 22.94 36.50
C PRO A 202 -23.08 24.48 36.48
N THR A 203 -23.34 25.09 37.64
CA THR A 203 -23.33 26.56 37.83
C THR A 203 -22.09 27.08 38.55
N LEU A 204 -21.19 26.20 39.00
CA LEU A 204 -19.93 26.57 39.64
C LEU A 204 -18.77 26.43 38.64
N LEU A 205 -17.65 27.12 38.92
CA LEU A 205 -16.43 27.03 38.13
C LEU A 205 -15.33 26.33 38.94
N THR A 206 -14.45 25.59 38.26
CA THR A 206 -13.20 25.05 38.82
C THR A 206 -12.01 25.69 38.12
N GLU A 207 -11.01 26.10 38.89
CA GLU A 207 -9.72 26.52 38.34
C GLU A 207 -8.91 25.32 37.84
N GLU A 208 -7.87 25.58 37.05
CA GLU A 208 -6.93 24.54 36.61
C GLU A 208 -6.02 24.10 37.77
N ASN A 209 -5.84 22.78 37.93
CA ASN A 209 -5.04 22.19 39.00
C ASN A 209 -4.10 21.11 38.43
N ARG A 210 -2.82 21.48 38.26
CA ARG A 210 -1.76 20.62 37.72
C ARG A 210 -0.56 20.57 38.67
N ASP A 211 -0.35 19.42 39.31
CA ASP A 211 0.89 19.12 40.05
C ASP A 211 1.92 18.32 39.20
N GLY A 212 1.51 17.86 38.01
CA GLY A 212 2.34 17.07 37.10
C GLY A 212 2.53 15.60 37.48
N MET A 213 1.95 15.16 38.60
CA MET A 213 2.11 13.85 39.21
C MET A 213 0.75 13.16 39.43
N PHE A 214 -0.10 13.66 40.33
CA PHE A 214 -1.41 13.08 40.68
C PHE A 214 -2.61 13.94 40.27
N LEU A 215 -2.46 15.26 40.19
CA LEU A 215 -3.51 16.22 39.85
C LEU A 215 -3.19 16.88 38.51
N ASN A 216 -4.16 16.88 37.60
CA ASN A 216 -3.99 17.39 36.24
C ASN A 216 -5.31 17.95 35.63
N GLN A 217 -6.23 18.37 36.49
CA GLN A 217 -7.57 18.83 36.15
C GLN A 217 -7.54 20.16 35.40
N VAL A 218 -8.26 20.29 34.27
CA VAL A 218 -8.37 21.57 33.54
C VAL A 218 -9.43 22.49 34.14
N ALA A 219 -9.33 23.80 33.90
CA ALA A 219 -10.37 24.75 34.25
C ALA A 219 -11.71 24.39 33.57
N GLY A 220 -12.83 24.51 34.29
CA GLY A 220 -14.09 23.92 33.85
C GLY A 220 -15.31 24.34 34.66
N VAL A 221 -16.47 23.76 34.35
CA VAL A 221 -17.71 23.95 35.09
C VAL A 221 -18.00 22.73 35.98
N THR A 222 -18.65 22.94 37.13
CA THR A 222 -18.96 21.87 38.07
C THR A 222 -20.28 22.08 38.84
N THR A 223 -20.74 21.04 39.51
CA THR A 223 -21.88 21.05 40.45
C THR A 223 -21.38 20.88 41.89
N LYS A 224 -22.17 21.32 42.88
CA LYS A 224 -21.77 21.32 44.30
C LYS A 224 -21.57 19.91 44.89
N ASP A 225 -22.25 18.93 44.31
CA ASP A 225 -22.26 17.51 44.65
C ASP A 225 -21.15 16.70 43.96
N PHE A 226 -20.52 17.23 42.90
CA PHE A 226 -19.45 16.55 42.19
C PHE A 226 -18.09 16.72 42.88
N GLN A 227 -17.76 15.76 43.75
CA GLN A 227 -16.44 15.67 44.39
C GLN A 227 -15.68 14.48 43.81
N LEU A 228 -14.47 14.72 43.28
CA LEU A 228 -13.66 13.72 42.56
C LEU A 228 -13.55 12.37 43.29
N VAL A 229 -13.26 12.41 44.60
CA VAL A 229 -13.12 11.21 45.46
C VAL A 229 -14.41 10.37 45.61
N ASN A 230 -15.58 10.96 45.33
CA ASN A 230 -16.87 10.29 45.40
C ASN A 230 -17.32 9.67 44.06
N VAL A 231 -16.65 9.99 42.95
CA VAL A 231 -17.06 9.56 41.60
C VAL A 231 -16.94 8.04 41.44
N LEU A 232 -15.78 7.46 41.78
CA LEU A 232 -15.56 6.01 41.72
C LEU A 232 -16.52 5.23 42.64
N PRO A 233 -16.68 5.58 43.95
CA PRO A 233 -17.71 4.97 44.79
C PRO A 233 -19.13 5.05 44.22
N ARG A 234 -19.52 6.20 43.63
CA ARG A 234 -20.87 6.35 43.06
C ARG A 234 -21.09 5.49 41.82
N ILE A 235 -20.07 5.32 40.98
CA ILE A 235 -20.10 4.37 39.84
C ILE A 235 -20.30 2.94 40.35
N GLY A 236 -19.55 2.52 41.37
CA GLY A 236 -19.71 1.19 41.98
C GLY A 236 -21.11 0.94 42.55
N VAL A 237 -21.66 1.91 43.30
CA VAL A 237 -23.02 1.83 43.87
C VAL A 237 -24.08 1.69 42.78
N GLU A 238 -23.98 2.42 41.66
CA GLU A 238 -24.98 2.35 40.58
C GLU A 238 -24.85 1.02 39.79
N ALA A 239 -23.65 0.48 39.60
CA ALA A 239 -23.44 -0.84 38.99
C ALA A 239 -23.98 -1.98 39.87
N VAL A 240 -23.66 -1.98 41.18
CA VAL A 240 -24.20 -2.94 42.17
C VAL A 240 -25.72 -2.84 42.27
N LYS A 241 -26.29 -1.64 42.14
CA LYS A 241 -27.74 -1.45 42.12
C LYS A 241 -28.38 -2.15 40.91
N ILE A 242 -27.80 -2.04 39.72
CA ILE A 242 -28.33 -2.69 38.51
C ILE A 242 -28.36 -4.22 38.68
N ILE A 243 -27.27 -4.80 39.18
CA ILE A 243 -27.21 -6.26 39.46
C ILE A 243 -28.31 -6.68 40.45
N ARG A 244 -28.46 -5.95 41.55
CA ARG A 244 -29.47 -6.25 42.58
C ARG A 244 -30.92 -6.01 42.12
N ASP A 245 -31.17 -4.99 41.31
CA ASP A 245 -32.48 -4.72 40.71
C ASP A 245 -32.86 -5.81 39.67
N SER A 246 -31.88 -6.37 38.97
CA SER A 246 -32.06 -7.42 37.96
C SER A 246 -32.15 -8.85 38.53
N LYS A 247 -32.14 -9.03 39.86
CA LYS A 247 -32.12 -10.36 40.49
C LYS A 247 -33.29 -11.25 40.07
N ASP A 248 -34.51 -10.72 40.16
CA ASP A 248 -35.76 -11.46 39.94
C ASP A 248 -36.28 -11.30 38.50
N ASP A 249 -35.38 -10.96 37.57
CA ASP A 249 -35.70 -10.66 36.17
C ASP A 249 -35.36 -11.85 35.26
N ALA A 250 -36.31 -12.28 34.43
CA ALA A 250 -36.12 -13.34 33.45
C ALA A 250 -35.45 -12.86 32.16
N ILE A 251 -35.14 -11.55 32.06
CA ILE A 251 -34.47 -10.93 30.92
C ILE A 251 -32.98 -10.74 31.27
N PRO A 252 -32.02 -11.29 30.49
CA PRO A 252 -30.60 -11.12 30.77
C PRO A 252 -30.18 -9.66 30.62
N PHE A 253 -29.20 -9.22 31.41
CA PHE A 253 -28.69 -7.86 31.39
C PHE A 253 -27.26 -7.78 30.87
N PHE A 254 -26.95 -6.66 30.20
CA PHE A 254 -25.61 -6.24 29.84
C PHE A 254 -25.25 -4.97 30.63
N CYS A 255 -24.20 -5.03 31.45
CA CYS A 255 -23.70 -3.89 32.20
C CYS A 255 -22.25 -3.57 31.80
N TYR A 256 -22.08 -2.49 31.03
CA TYR A 256 -20.78 -1.90 30.77
C TYR A 256 -20.44 -0.91 31.89
N VAL A 257 -19.35 -1.16 32.62
CA VAL A 257 -18.91 -0.39 33.79
C VAL A 257 -17.53 0.23 33.51
N PRO A 258 -17.44 1.28 32.67
CA PRO A 258 -16.22 2.04 32.46
C PRO A 258 -15.88 2.89 33.69
N LEU A 259 -14.88 2.46 34.46
CA LEU A 259 -14.38 3.18 35.63
C LEU A 259 -13.60 4.45 35.21
N THR A 260 -13.33 5.30 36.21
CA THR A 260 -12.52 6.54 36.12
C THR A 260 -11.17 6.40 36.83
N SER A 261 -10.72 5.17 37.06
CA SER A 261 -9.60 4.85 37.95
C SER A 261 -8.74 3.72 37.39
N PRO A 262 -7.42 3.73 37.62
CA PRO A 262 -6.64 4.69 38.40
C PRO A 262 -6.21 6.01 37.68
N HIS A 263 -6.86 6.39 36.58
CA HIS A 263 -6.62 7.63 35.81
C HIS A 263 -6.56 8.91 36.67
N LEU A 264 -5.91 9.95 36.13
CA LEU A 264 -5.85 11.26 36.75
C LEU A 264 -7.24 11.94 36.83
N PRO A 265 -7.54 12.72 37.89
CA PRO A 265 -6.73 12.93 39.09
C PRO A 265 -6.74 11.71 40.01
N VAL A 266 -5.57 11.30 40.54
CA VAL A 266 -5.44 10.13 41.43
C VAL A 266 -6.02 10.48 42.81
N VAL A 267 -7.22 9.98 43.10
CA VAL A 267 -8.01 10.35 44.29
C VAL A 267 -8.41 9.12 45.12
N PRO A 268 -7.47 8.44 45.80
CA PRO A 268 -7.79 7.28 46.62
C PRO A 268 -8.85 7.61 47.69
N THR A 269 -9.82 6.71 47.83
CA THR A 269 -10.92 6.79 48.80
C THR A 269 -10.38 6.78 50.24
N PRO A 270 -11.14 7.26 51.25
CA PRO A 270 -10.68 7.27 52.63
C PRO A 270 -10.18 5.90 53.13
N ASP A 271 -10.88 4.83 52.76
CA ASP A 271 -10.58 3.47 53.22
C ASP A 271 -9.47 2.76 52.43
N SER A 272 -9.14 3.22 51.21
CA SER A 272 -8.07 2.64 50.39
C SER A 272 -6.69 3.24 50.62
N ARG A 273 -6.60 4.36 51.36
CA ARG A 273 -5.34 5.05 51.70
C ARG A 273 -4.47 4.21 52.64
N GLY A 274 -3.18 4.12 52.32
CA GLY A 274 -2.19 3.33 53.05
C GLY A 274 -2.43 1.82 52.99
N LYS A 275 -3.24 1.32 52.03
CA LYS A 275 -3.50 -0.12 51.85
C LYS A 275 -2.54 -0.76 50.86
N SER A 276 -2.05 0.00 49.88
CA SER A 276 -0.98 -0.44 49.00
C SER A 276 0.40 -0.24 49.64
N ARG A 277 1.42 -0.83 49.02
CA ARG A 277 2.83 -0.47 49.23
C ARG A 277 3.37 0.29 48.02
N ALA A 278 2.52 1.01 47.28
CA ALA A 278 2.85 1.70 46.02
C ALA A 278 2.34 3.15 45.96
N GLY A 279 2.24 3.80 47.12
CA GLY A 279 1.81 5.20 47.26
C GLY A 279 0.38 5.47 46.81
N SER A 280 0.06 6.74 46.57
CA SER A 280 -1.30 7.20 46.25
C SER A 280 -1.89 6.57 44.98
N TYR A 281 -1.05 6.19 44.01
CA TYR A 281 -1.48 5.45 42.82
C TYR A 281 -1.94 4.04 43.18
N GLY A 282 -1.10 3.29 43.90
CA GLY A 282 -1.47 1.95 44.37
C GLY A 282 -2.71 1.96 45.25
N ASP A 283 -2.85 2.95 46.13
CA ASP A 283 -4.04 3.13 46.97
C ASP A 283 -5.31 3.43 46.15
N PHE A 284 -5.18 4.00 44.95
CA PHE A 284 -6.32 4.20 44.05
C PHE A 284 -6.65 2.95 43.25
N VAL A 285 -5.65 2.14 42.87
CA VAL A 285 -5.86 0.78 42.33
C VAL A 285 -6.56 -0.13 43.35
N VAL A 286 -6.27 -0.01 44.65
CA VAL A 286 -7.02 -0.72 45.71
C VAL A 286 -8.49 -0.30 45.73
N ALA A 287 -8.82 0.97 45.44
CA ALA A 287 -10.21 1.39 45.29
C ALA A 287 -10.86 0.83 44.01
N THR A 288 -10.11 0.71 42.92
CA THR A 288 -10.54 0.03 41.68
C THR A 288 -10.87 -1.45 41.94
N ASP A 289 -10.01 -2.16 42.66
CA ASP A 289 -10.22 -3.56 43.06
C ASP A 289 -11.42 -3.71 44.00
N SER A 290 -11.62 -2.78 44.95
CA SER A 290 -12.78 -2.79 45.85
C SER A 290 -14.11 -2.70 45.08
N VAL A 291 -14.21 -1.82 44.08
CA VAL A 291 -15.42 -1.69 43.25
C VAL A 291 -15.68 -2.96 42.42
N LEU A 292 -14.63 -3.62 41.93
CA LEU A 292 -14.76 -4.94 41.30
C LEU A 292 -15.24 -5.99 42.32
N GLY A 293 -14.70 -5.97 43.54
CA GLY A 293 -15.10 -6.85 44.63
C GLY A 293 -16.58 -6.68 45.03
N ASP A 294 -17.07 -5.44 45.07
CA ASP A 294 -18.48 -5.13 45.32
C ASP A 294 -19.39 -5.67 44.20
N ILE A 295 -18.97 -5.55 42.93
CA ILE A 295 -19.68 -6.09 41.75
C ILE A 295 -19.74 -7.62 41.78
N LEU A 296 -18.62 -8.29 42.08
CA LEU A 296 -18.58 -9.75 42.19
C LEU A 296 -19.44 -10.24 43.36
N SER A 297 -19.32 -9.59 44.52
CA SER A 297 -20.12 -9.93 45.70
C SER A 297 -21.61 -9.71 45.45
N ALA A 298 -22.00 -8.69 44.67
CA ALA A 298 -23.39 -8.48 44.29
C ALA A 298 -23.94 -9.62 43.40
N LEU A 299 -23.13 -10.17 42.48
CA LEU A 299 -23.52 -11.32 41.65
C LEU A 299 -23.64 -12.63 42.44
N ASP A 300 -22.78 -12.81 43.44
CA ASP A 300 -22.86 -13.97 44.35
C ASP A 300 -24.07 -13.81 45.32
N ASP A 301 -24.29 -12.61 45.89
CA ASP A 301 -25.44 -12.25 46.77
C ASP A 301 -26.81 -12.48 46.08
N THR A 302 -26.90 -12.16 44.79
CA THR A 302 -28.15 -12.34 44.03
C THR A 302 -28.35 -13.79 43.58
N GLY A 303 -27.28 -14.58 43.48
CA GLY A 303 -27.29 -15.92 42.91
C GLY A 303 -27.16 -15.94 41.38
N GLN A 304 -26.68 -14.86 40.78
CA GLN A 304 -26.56 -14.71 39.31
C GLN A 304 -25.15 -15.06 38.78
N ALA A 305 -24.17 -15.24 39.67
CA ALA A 305 -22.77 -15.47 39.33
C ALA A 305 -22.52 -16.59 38.31
N ASP A 306 -23.17 -17.74 38.46
CA ASP A 306 -22.87 -18.96 37.68
C ASP A 306 -23.14 -18.79 36.17
N ASN A 307 -24.20 -18.03 35.83
CA ASN A 307 -24.52 -17.66 34.45
C ASN A 307 -24.30 -16.17 34.16
N THR A 308 -23.23 -15.60 34.71
CA THR A 308 -22.75 -14.26 34.33
C THR A 308 -21.34 -14.34 33.76
N LEU A 309 -21.13 -13.83 32.56
CA LEU A 309 -19.81 -13.56 32.00
C LEU A 309 -19.32 -12.21 32.54
N VAL A 310 -18.35 -12.24 33.45
CA VAL A 310 -17.65 -11.07 33.96
C VAL A 310 -16.29 -10.94 33.27
N LEU A 311 -16.08 -9.81 32.58
CA LEU A 311 -14.80 -9.42 32.00
C LEU A 311 -14.25 -8.20 32.76
N PHE A 312 -13.01 -8.28 33.24
CA PHE A 312 -12.24 -7.15 33.75
C PHE A 312 -11.00 -6.90 32.87
N THR A 313 -10.79 -5.64 32.44
CA THR A 313 -9.63 -5.21 31.65
C THR A 313 -9.37 -3.70 31.81
N SER A 314 -8.30 -3.17 31.22
CA SER A 314 -7.99 -1.73 31.13
C SER A 314 -8.12 -1.21 29.68
N ASP A 315 -8.31 0.09 29.48
CA ASP A 315 -8.47 0.72 28.15
C ASP A 315 -7.15 1.19 27.50
N ASN A 316 -6.08 1.25 28.27
CA ASN A 316 -4.69 1.36 27.84
C ASN A 316 -3.76 0.89 28.97
N GLY A 317 -2.47 0.71 28.65
CA GLY A 317 -1.45 0.40 29.65
C GLY A 317 -1.30 1.49 30.73
N GLY A 318 -0.54 1.19 31.77
CA GLY A 318 -0.41 2.03 32.96
C GLY A 318 0.35 3.33 32.68
N LEU A 319 -0.08 4.42 33.34
CA LEU A 319 0.53 5.76 33.24
C LEU A 319 1.69 5.98 34.24
N PHE A 320 1.77 5.17 35.28
CA PHE A 320 2.79 5.24 36.32
C PHE A 320 3.77 4.08 36.13
N HIS A 321 4.84 4.26 35.37
CA HIS A 321 5.85 3.23 35.12
C HIS A 321 7.24 3.85 34.97
N TRP A 322 8.28 3.09 35.29
CA TRP A 322 9.69 3.50 35.16
C TRP A 322 10.51 2.44 34.45
N TRP A 323 11.50 2.89 33.69
CA TRP A 323 12.44 2.02 32.99
C TRP A 323 13.85 2.31 33.50
N ASP A 324 14.68 1.27 33.67
CA ASP A 324 16.13 1.43 33.83
C ASP A 324 16.78 1.19 32.47
N PHE A 325 16.98 2.30 31.76
CA PHE A 325 17.54 2.35 30.42
C PHE A 325 18.93 1.72 30.35
N ARG A 326 19.18 0.97 29.27
CA ARG A 326 20.53 0.83 28.72
C ARG A 326 20.76 2.01 27.77
N ALA A 327 22.00 2.51 27.72
CA ALA A 327 22.31 3.74 26.97
C ALA A 327 22.15 3.58 25.45
N ASP A 328 22.05 2.33 24.99
CA ASP A 328 22.18 1.93 23.59
C ASP A 328 20.84 2.01 22.83
N ASP A 329 19.70 2.03 23.54
CA ASP A 329 18.35 1.90 22.97
C ASP A 329 17.67 3.24 22.56
N ASP A 330 18.18 4.37 23.08
CA ASP A 330 17.71 5.74 22.77
C ASP A 330 18.78 6.85 22.97
N GLY A 331 20.06 6.45 23.08
CA GLY A 331 21.16 7.33 23.43
C GLY A 331 21.24 7.70 24.92
N GLY A 332 20.40 7.12 25.77
CA GLY A 332 20.37 7.38 27.23
C GLY A 332 19.78 8.75 27.57
N THR A 333 18.93 9.30 26.70
CA THR A 333 18.44 10.70 26.81
C THR A 333 17.00 10.83 27.29
N ALA A 334 16.27 9.72 27.44
CA ALA A 334 14.91 9.70 27.93
C ALA A 334 14.82 10.19 29.40
N PRO A 335 14.12 11.32 29.69
CA PRO A 335 14.05 11.84 31.04
C PRO A 335 13.08 11.02 31.89
N LYS A 336 13.55 10.58 33.06
CA LYS A 336 12.74 10.00 34.13
C LYS A 336 11.50 10.86 34.41
N THR A 337 10.31 10.27 34.32
CA THR A 337 9.06 10.99 34.61
C THR A 337 8.83 11.05 36.14
N PRO A 338 8.18 12.10 36.68
CA PRO A 338 7.85 12.16 38.11
C PRO A 338 6.99 10.98 38.58
N ARG A 339 6.10 10.47 37.73
CA ARG A 339 5.23 9.31 38.00
C ARG A 339 6.01 7.99 38.06
N GLY A 340 6.96 7.81 37.16
CA GLY A 340 7.85 6.65 37.19
C GLY A 340 8.75 6.66 38.42
N GLU A 341 9.41 7.78 38.70
CA GLU A 341 10.28 7.90 39.87
C GLU A 341 9.49 7.78 41.19
N HIS A 342 8.21 8.16 41.23
CA HIS A 342 7.33 7.87 42.37
C HIS A 342 7.20 6.36 42.63
N LEU A 343 6.81 5.55 41.64
CA LEU A 343 6.71 4.09 41.84
C LEU A 343 8.06 3.40 42.06
N ARG A 344 9.14 3.95 41.51
CA ARG A 344 10.50 3.45 41.73
C ARG A 344 10.88 3.44 43.21
N GLN A 345 10.46 4.46 43.97
CA GLN A 345 10.67 4.54 45.43
C GLN A 345 10.00 3.38 46.19
N PHE A 346 8.95 2.78 45.62
CA PHE A 346 8.24 1.63 46.17
C PHE A 346 8.71 0.27 45.59
N SER A 347 9.59 0.29 44.58
CA SER A 347 9.93 -0.89 43.77
C SER A 347 8.70 -1.56 43.16
N HIS A 348 7.74 -0.77 42.67
CA HIS A 348 6.55 -1.27 41.93
C HIS A 348 6.67 -0.99 40.43
N GLN A 349 6.03 -1.80 39.58
CA GLN A 349 6.03 -1.65 38.13
C GLN A 349 4.64 -1.87 37.54
N SER A 350 3.90 -0.80 37.27
CA SER A 350 2.55 -0.88 36.68
C SER A 350 2.52 -1.66 35.35
N ASN A 351 3.56 -1.57 34.51
CA ASN A 351 3.63 -2.31 33.24
C ASN A 351 4.56 -3.54 33.30
N ALA A 352 4.93 -4.04 34.48
CA ALA A 352 5.94 -5.08 34.65
C ALA A 352 7.22 -4.79 33.84
N ASP A 353 7.70 -5.77 33.04
CA ASP A 353 8.88 -5.66 32.17
C ASP A 353 8.56 -5.18 30.74
N TRP A 354 7.32 -4.78 30.45
CA TRP A 354 6.89 -4.37 29.10
C TRP A 354 7.27 -2.91 28.81
N ARG A 355 7.96 -2.64 27.68
CA ARG A 355 8.50 -1.31 27.36
C ARG A 355 7.39 -0.25 27.26
N GLY A 356 7.60 0.91 27.88
CA GLY A 356 6.76 2.11 27.68
C GLY A 356 5.54 2.22 28.60
N THR A 357 4.70 3.22 28.31
CA THR A 357 3.56 3.65 29.14
C THR A 357 2.37 4.00 28.25
N LYS A 358 1.20 4.29 28.85
CA LYS A 358 0.06 4.97 28.19
C LYS A 358 0.54 5.98 27.13
N ALA A 359 -0.19 6.05 26.01
CA ALA A 359 0.10 6.81 24.81
C ALA A 359 1.23 6.28 23.90
N ASP A 360 2.16 5.44 24.39
CA ASP A 360 3.23 4.86 23.56
C ASP A 360 2.74 3.70 22.69
N ILE A 361 3.48 3.38 21.63
CA ILE A 361 3.24 2.21 20.76
C ILE A 361 3.93 0.91 21.23
N TYR A 362 4.78 1.03 22.25
CA TYR A 362 5.46 -0.08 22.89
C TYR A 362 4.49 -0.92 23.74
N GLU A 363 4.86 -2.15 24.10
CA GLU A 363 4.00 -3.14 24.75
C GLU A 363 3.32 -2.59 26.01
N GLY A 364 4.04 -1.90 26.89
CA GLY A 364 3.50 -1.27 28.11
C GLY A 364 2.53 -0.10 27.87
N GLY A 365 2.31 0.31 26.62
CA GLY A 365 1.27 1.26 26.24
C GLY A 365 -0.09 0.62 25.96
N HIS A 366 -0.14 -0.65 25.53
CA HIS A 366 -1.38 -1.29 25.07
C HIS A 366 -1.60 -2.73 25.56
N ARG A 367 -0.59 -3.41 26.10
CA ARG A 367 -0.77 -4.70 26.79
C ARG A 367 -1.40 -4.46 28.17
N VAL A 368 -2.49 -5.16 28.48
CA VAL A 368 -3.34 -4.90 29.66
C VAL A 368 -3.74 -6.19 30.38
N PRO A 369 -4.12 -6.14 31.68
CA PRO A 369 -4.80 -7.25 32.33
C PRO A 369 -6.10 -7.59 31.60
N PHE A 370 -6.43 -8.86 31.48
CA PHE A 370 -7.68 -9.32 30.86
C PHE A 370 -8.11 -10.62 31.54
N LEU A 371 -9.14 -10.51 32.39
CA LEU A 371 -9.62 -11.57 33.28
C LEU A 371 -11.09 -11.86 32.99
N LEU A 372 -11.45 -13.12 32.76
CA LEU A 372 -12.80 -13.52 32.37
C LEU A 372 -13.32 -14.67 33.23
N ARG A 373 -14.44 -14.49 33.93
CA ARG A 373 -15.15 -15.52 34.74
C ARG A 373 -16.52 -15.77 34.15
N TRP A 374 -16.84 -17.03 33.81
CA TRP A 374 -18.20 -17.48 33.46
C TRP A 374 -18.35 -18.95 33.91
N PRO A 375 -18.80 -19.21 35.15
CA PRO A 375 -18.66 -20.54 35.77
C PRO A 375 -19.35 -21.69 35.00
N ASN A 376 -20.49 -21.43 34.36
CA ASN A 376 -21.20 -22.44 33.56
C ASN A 376 -20.51 -22.84 32.22
N ARG A 377 -19.44 -22.15 31.81
CA ARG A 377 -18.72 -22.43 30.54
C ARG A 377 -17.19 -22.50 30.63
N THR A 378 -16.58 -21.82 31.61
CA THR A 378 -15.12 -21.68 31.71
C THR A 378 -14.51 -22.57 32.80
N GLU A 379 -13.37 -23.19 32.51
CA GLU A 379 -12.54 -23.86 33.52
C GLU A 379 -11.85 -22.82 34.42
N ALA A 380 -12.03 -22.94 35.73
CA ALA A 380 -11.49 -22.02 36.72
C ALA A 380 -9.96 -22.16 36.90
N GLY A 381 -9.26 -21.04 37.05
CA GLY A 381 -7.82 -20.97 37.26
C GLY A 381 -6.99 -21.12 35.98
N ARG A 382 -7.64 -21.17 34.82
CA ARG A 382 -6.97 -21.40 33.53
C ARG A 382 -6.17 -20.16 33.11
N THR A 383 -4.98 -20.39 32.54
CA THR A 383 -4.18 -19.33 31.90
C THR A 383 -4.19 -19.52 30.40
N VAL A 384 -4.24 -18.42 29.64
CA VAL A 384 -4.16 -18.39 28.18
C VAL A 384 -3.08 -17.39 27.75
N ASP A 385 -2.16 -17.85 26.93
CA ASP A 385 -0.99 -17.11 26.42
C ASP A 385 -1.14 -16.70 24.94
N THR A 386 -2.25 -17.07 24.31
CA THR A 386 -2.58 -16.68 22.93
C THR A 386 -2.92 -15.19 22.83
N THR A 387 -2.42 -14.52 21.80
CA THR A 387 -2.70 -13.11 21.51
C THR A 387 -4.19 -12.84 21.36
N VAL A 388 -4.72 -11.89 22.14
CA VAL A 388 -6.11 -11.40 22.05
C VAL A 388 -6.16 -9.89 22.11
N GLU A 389 -7.22 -9.27 21.58
CA GLU A 389 -7.37 -7.82 21.55
C GLU A 389 -8.77 -7.39 22.03
N LEU A 390 -8.91 -6.22 22.68
CA LEU A 390 -10.23 -5.74 23.13
C LEU A 390 -11.25 -5.58 21.98
N THR A 391 -10.78 -5.43 20.74
CA THR A 391 -11.58 -5.50 19.51
C THR A 391 -12.39 -6.81 19.41
N ASP A 392 -11.84 -7.93 19.90
CA ASP A 392 -12.37 -9.29 19.75
C ASP A 392 -13.60 -9.57 20.62
N VAL A 393 -13.81 -8.76 21.67
CA VAL A 393 -14.95 -8.87 22.58
C VAL A 393 -16.28 -8.74 21.81
N PHE A 394 -16.32 -7.91 20.75
CA PHE A 394 -17.49 -7.74 19.90
C PHE A 394 -17.91 -9.04 19.19
N ALA A 395 -16.99 -9.68 18.46
CA ALA A 395 -17.24 -10.95 17.79
C ALA A 395 -17.52 -12.10 18.77
N THR A 396 -16.81 -12.10 19.90
CA THR A 396 -16.98 -13.10 20.95
C THR A 396 -18.39 -13.06 21.54
N ILE A 397 -18.89 -11.87 21.89
CA ILE A 397 -20.26 -11.70 22.38
C ILE A 397 -21.28 -11.97 21.26
N ALA A 398 -21.02 -11.51 20.04
CA ALA A 398 -21.90 -11.75 18.89
C ALA A 398 -22.06 -13.25 18.58
N ASP A 399 -21.02 -14.07 18.75
CA ASP A 399 -21.10 -15.53 18.66
C ASP A 399 -21.88 -16.15 19.83
N ILE A 400 -21.62 -15.72 21.07
CA ILE A 400 -22.34 -16.19 22.28
C ILE A 400 -23.85 -16.03 22.14
N VAL A 401 -24.32 -14.95 21.51
CA VAL A 401 -25.76 -14.70 21.29
C VAL A 401 -26.24 -15.00 19.85
N GLY A 402 -25.44 -15.66 19.03
CA GLY A 402 -25.83 -16.13 17.69
C GLY A 402 -26.10 -15.04 16.64
N THR A 403 -25.55 -13.84 16.80
CA THR A 403 -25.83 -12.66 15.94
C THR A 403 -24.73 -12.32 14.93
N SER A 404 -23.56 -12.96 14.95
CA SER A 404 -22.38 -12.61 14.12
C SER A 404 -22.62 -12.52 12.61
N GLY A 405 -23.65 -13.16 12.06
CA GLY A 405 -24.06 -13.03 10.65
C GLY A 405 -24.94 -11.81 10.33
N THR A 406 -25.28 -10.98 11.33
CA THR A 406 -26.28 -9.89 11.23
C THR A 406 -25.79 -8.52 11.72
N ALA A 407 -24.59 -8.44 12.30
CA ALA A 407 -24.04 -7.19 12.82
C ALA A 407 -23.54 -6.27 11.69
N THR A 408 -23.77 -4.95 11.80
CA THR A 408 -23.20 -3.96 10.85
C THR A 408 -21.73 -3.61 11.14
N SER A 409 -21.27 -3.91 12.35
CA SER A 409 -19.93 -3.63 12.86
C SER A 409 -19.11 -4.93 13.06
N GLY A 410 -18.06 -4.94 13.88
CA GLY A 410 -17.23 -6.13 14.10
C GLY A 410 -16.28 -6.52 12.96
N MET A 411 -16.08 -5.66 11.95
CA MET A 411 -15.27 -5.98 10.75
C MET A 411 -13.79 -6.29 11.06
N ASP A 412 -13.29 -5.84 12.20
CA ASP A 412 -11.91 -6.07 12.65
C ASP A 412 -11.78 -7.09 13.79
N SER A 413 -12.91 -7.68 14.20
CA SER A 413 -13.06 -8.45 15.44
C SER A 413 -13.08 -9.95 15.19
N PHE A 414 -12.27 -10.72 15.93
CA PHE A 414 -12.16 -12.18 15.85
C PHE A 414 -12.75 -12.82 17.09
N SER A 415 -13.46 -13.94 16.97
CA SER A 415 -14.14 -14.55 18.13
C SER A 415 -13.18 -15.36 18.99
N MET A 416 -13.10 -15.03 20.28
CA MET A 416 -12.38 -15.78 21.31
C MET A 416 -13.21 -16.90 21.92
N LEU A 417 -14.49 -17.06 21.54
CA LEU A 417 -15.37 -18.09 22.09
C LEU A 417 -14.76 -19.51 22.07
N PRO A 418 -14.03 -19.95 21.00
CA PRO A 418 -13.44 -21.29 20.97
C PRO A 418 -12.41 -21.57 22.08
N ILE A 419 -11.71 -20.54 22.58
CA ILE A 419 -10.79 -20.67 23.73
C ILE A 419 -11.46 -20.41 25.07
N ILE A 420 -12.57 -19.68 25.13
CA ILE A 420 -13.38 -19.51 26.35
C ILE A 420 -14.07 -20.84 26.71
N ASP A 421 -14.79 -21.43 25.74
CA ASP A 421 -15.51 -22.71 25.87
C ASP A 421 -14.60 -23.94 26.12
N SER A 422 -13.28 -23.75 26.07
CA SER A 422 -12.27 -24.84 26.15
C SER A 422 -12.40 -25.91 25.05
N ARG A 423 -13.18 -25.64 23.99
CA ARG A 423 -13.45 -26.56 22.86
C ARG A 423 -12.37 -26.56 21.79
N ALA A 424 -11.56 -25.50 21.68
CA ALA A 424 -10.45 -25.42 20.75
C ALA A 424 -9.09 -25.44 21.47
N THR A 425 -8.22 -26.36 21.07
CA THR A 425 -6.82 -26.44 21.49
C THR A 425 -5.90 -25.46 20.75
N THR A 426 -6.38 -24.85 19.65
CA THR A 426 -5.56 -24.07 18.71
C THR A 426 -6.35 -22.90 18.08
N PHE A 427 -6.81 -21.95 18.89
CA PHE A 427 -7.08 -20.59 18.37
C PHE A 427 -5.73 -19.88 18.19
N VAL A 428 -5.59 -19.10 17.12
CA VAL A 428 -4.47 -18.18 16.91
C VAL A 428 -5.05 -16.92 16.29
N ARG A 429 -4.93 -15.76 16.95
CA ARG A 429 -5.37 -14.50 16.33
C ARG A 429 -4.49 -14.20 15.11
N PRO A 430 -5.05 -13.99 13.90
CA PRO A 430 -4.25 -13.90 12.67
C PRO A 430 -3.19 -12.80 12.70
N PHE A 431 -3.47 -11.67 13.33
CA PHE A 431 -2.55 -10.56 13.62
C PHE A 431 -3.26 -9.59 14.60
N ALA A 432 -2.58 -8.61 15.18
CA ALA A 432 -3.17 -7.50 15.95
C ALA A 432 -2.66 -6.14 15.43
N ILE A 433 -3.41 -5.05 15.61
CA ILE A 433 -3.01 -3.71 15.14
C ILE A 433 -3.33 -2.64 16.19
N HIS A 434 -2.27 -1.96 16.63
CA HIS A 434 -2.30 -0.94 17.67
C HIS A 434 -1.97 0.43 17.09
N HIS A 435 -2.36 1.51 17.77
CA HIS A 435 -1.82 2.85 17.49
C HIS A 435 -1.52 3.65 18.76
N SER A 436 -0.55 4.55 18.65
CA SER A 436 -0.15 5.49 19.71
C SER A 436 -1.11 6.68 19.81
N LEU A 437 -0.95 7.51 20.84
CA LEU A 437 -1.63 8.82 20.94
C LEU A 437 -1.42 9.69 19.68
N ALA A 438 -0.25 9.63 19.05
CA ALA A 438 0.03 10.38 17.81
C ALA A 438 -0.50 9.71 16.53
N GLY A 439 -1.13 8.53 16.62
CA GLY A 439 -1.55 7.75 15.46
C GLY A 439 -0.41 6.95 14.81
N THR A 440 0.71 6.73 15.51
CA THR A 440 1.78 5.83 15.05
C THR A 440 1.29 4.40 15.15
N PHE A 441 1.16 3.71 14.02
CA PHE A 441 0.69 2.32 13.97
C PHE A 441 1.75 1.31 14.38
N ALA A 442 1.31 0.20 14.95
CA ALA A 442 2.06 -1.05 14.99
C ALA A 442 1.16 -2.23 14.62
N VAL A 443 1.77 -3.29 14.12
CA VAL A 443 1.10 -4.54 13.73
C VAL A 443 1.93 -5.71 14.22
N ARG A 444 1.25 -6.72 14.79
CA ARG A 444 1.87 -7.93 15.32
C ARG A 444 1.34 -9.16 14.58
N HIS A 445 2.22 -10.07 14.17
CA HIS A 445 1.89 -11.37 13.58
C HIS A 445 2.76 -12.45 14.26
N GLY A 446 2.13 -13.29 15.07
CA GLY A 446 2.84 -14.21 15.97
C GLY A 446 3.80 -13.45 16.90
N ASP A 447 5.05 -13.86 16.92
CA ASP A 447 6.10 -13.25 17.75
C ASP A 447 6.60 -11.89 17.20
N TRP A 448 6.32 -11.55 15.94
CA TRP A 448 6.91 -10.38 15.29
C TRP A 448 6.00 -9.15 15.35
N LYS A 449 6.53 -8.05 15.90
CA LYS A 449 5.86 -6.75 16.02
C LYS A 449 6.62 -5.70 15.22
N LEU A 450 5.95 -5.05 14.28
CA LEU A 450 6.43 -3.88 13.52
C LEU A 450 5.77 -2.62 14.08
N VAL A 451 6.57 -1.62 14.45
CA VAL A 451 6.14 -0.23 14.59
C VAL A 451 6.38 0.50 13.26
N ALA A 452 5.31 1.00 12.64
CA ALA A 452 5.33 1.75 11.39
C ALA A 452 5.69 3.23 11.64
N GLY A 453 6.79 3.47 12.37
CA GLY A 453 7.27 4.80 12.70
C GLY A 453 8.46 4.80 13.66
N ARG A 454 9.03 5.99 13.83
CA ARG A 454 10.20 6.27 14.68
C ARG A 454 9.76 6.67 16.09
N GLY A 455 10.45 6.15 17.12
CA GLY A 455 10.21 6.49 18.52
C GLY A 455 8.91 5.91 19.09
N SER A 456 8.47 6.44 20.24
CA SER A 456 7.29 5.93 20.97
C SER A 456 5.94 6.31 20.36
N GLY A 457 5.89 7.39 19.57
CA GLY A 457 4.62 8.02 19.16
C GLY A 457 3.75 8.56 20.31
N GLY A 458 4.26 8.64 21.55
CA GLY A 458 3.43 8.69 22.76
C GLY A 458 3.84 9.68 23.85
N PHE A 459 3.90 9.24 25.11
CA PHE A 459 4.33 10.05 26.24
C PHE A 459 5.84 9.93 26.51
N THR A 460 6.42 8.74 26.32
CA THR A 460 7.87 8.54 26.44
C THR A 460 8.61 9.35 25.39
N LYS A 461 9.74 9.97 25.76
CA LYS A 461 10.66 10.62 24.81
C LYS A 461 11.80 9.66 24.48
N PRO A 462 12.33 9.67 23.24
CA PRO A 462 11.91 10.48 22.10
C PRO A 462 10.58 9.99 21.48
N ARG A 463 9.64 10.93 21.28
CA ARG A 463 8.35 10.66 20.62
C ARG A 463 8.51 10.29 19.15
N THR A 464 9.52 10.88 18.53
CA THR A 464 9.99 10.59 17.18
C THR A 464 11.51 10.67 17.20
N LEU A 465 12.18 9.64 16.69
CA LEU A 465 13.63 9.62 16.53
C LEU A 465 14.06 10.42 15.28
N PRO A 466 15.33 10.87 15.19
CA PRO A 466 15.86 11.58 14.02
C PRO A 466 15.75 10.78 12.71
N GLU A 467 15.83 11.47 11.57
CA GLU A 467 15.72 10.82 10.25
C GLU A 467 16.86 9.85 9.91
N SER A 468 18.00 9.95 10.62
CA SER A 468 19.10 8.98 10.57
C SER A 468 18.72 7.59 11.06
N GLU A 469 17.73 7.49 11.96
CA GLU A 469 17.24 6.21 12.45
C GLU A 469 16.37 5.49 11.39
N PRO A 470 16.26 4.15 11.44
CA PRO A 470 15.38 3.39 10.56
C PRO A 470 13.94 3.94 10.55
N ALA A 471 13.27 3.88 9.39
CA ALA A 471 11.94 4.47 9.21
C ALA A 471 10.82 3.82 10.05
N GLY A 472 11.07 2.64 10.59
CA GLY A 472 10.23 1.94 11.55
C GLY A 472 11.08 1.07 12.49
N GLN A 473 10.43 0.30 13.36
CA GLN A 473 11.09 -0.56 14.33
C GLN A 473 10.50 -1.96 14.26
N LEU A 474 11.31 -3.02 14.39
CA LEU A 474 10.84 -4.40 14.35
C LEU A 474 11.41 -5.19 15.53
N TYR A 475 10.56 -5.87 16.29
CA TYR A 475 10.93 -6.66 17.46
C TYR A 475 10.37 -8.09 17.36
N ASN A 476 11.05 -9.04 17.99
CA ASN A 476 10.60 -10.42 18.16
C ASN A 476 10.27 -10.63 19.64
N LEU A 477 9.00 -10.58 20.02
CA LEU A 477 8.57 -10.57 21.42
C LEU A 477 8.84 -11.90 22.15
N GLN A 478 9.07 -13.00 21.43
CA GLN A 478 9.51 -14.28 22.04
C GLN A 478 10.93 -14.21 22.61
N SER A 479 11.81 -13.38 22.03
CA SER A 479 13.21 -13.22 22.46
C SER A 479 13.53 -11.85 23.06
N ASP A 480 12.65 -10.86 22.86
CA ASP A 480 12.84 -9.45 23.23
C ASP A 480 11.49 -8.82 23.62
N ILE A 481 10.89 -9.28 24.73
CA ILE A 481 9.68 -8.67 25.34
C ILE A 481 9.88 -7.18 25.71
N GLN A 482 11.14 -6.75 25.83
CA GLN A 482 11.53 -5.41 26.21
C GLN A 482 11.69 -4.47 25.00
N GLU A 483 11.46 -4.94 23.78
CA GLU A 483 11.56 -4.16 22.53
C GLU A 483 12.87 -3.36 22.44
N THR A 484 13.99 -3.98 22.78
CA THR A 484 15.33 -3.37 22.81
C THR A 484 16.04 -3.47 21.46
N SER A 485 16.07 -4.66 20.87
CA SER A 485 16.95 -4.99 19.75
C SER A 485 16.24 -4.83 18.42
N ASN A 486 16.14 -3.59 17.92
CA ASN A 486 15.49 -3.27 16.65
C ASN A 486 16.08 -4.05 15.46
N GLN A 487 15.28 -4.95 14.88
CA GLN A 487 15.62 -5.81 13.74
C GLN A 487 15.24 -5.21 12.38
N TYR A 488 14.71 -3.99 12.30
CA TYR A 488 14.08 -3.45 11.08
C TYR A 488 14.99 -3.54 9.83
N LEU A 489 16.27 -3.17 9.94
CA LEU A 489 17.25 -3.28 8.85
C LEU A 489 17.78 -4.72 8.65
N LYS A 490 17.71 -5.57 9.67
CA LYS A 490 18.22 -6.96 9.67
C LYS A 490 17.22 -7.96 9.09
N GLN A 491 15.92 -7.67 9.23
CA GLN A 491 14.80 -8.54 8.84
C GLN A 491 13.80 -7.80 7.92
N PRO A 492 14.24 -7.19 6.80
CA PRO A 492 13.36 -6.41 5.92
C PRO A 492 12.27 -7.26 5.24
N ALA A 493 12.43 -8.59 5.24
CA ALA A 493 11.40 -9.55 4.89
C ALA A 493 10.13 -9.38 5.74
N ILE A 494 10.32 -9.38 7.06
CA ILE A 494 9.26 -9.43 8.07
C ILE A 494 8.63 -8.04 8.24
N VAL A 495 9.46 -6.99 8.23
CA VAL A 495 9.02 -5.57 8.18
C VAL A 495 7.91 -5.37 7.14
N MET A 496 8.06 -5.96 5.97
CA MET A 496 7.20 -5.65 4.84
C MET A 496 6.04 -6.65 4.65
N GLN A 497 6.17 -7.91 5.09
CA GLN A 497 5.01 -8.77 5.37
C GLN A 497 4.04 -8.06 6.32
N LEU A 498 4.55 -7.54 7.43
CA LEU A 498 3.77 -6.79 8.42
C LEU A 498 3.22 -5.48 7.84
N SER A 499 4.04 -4.69 7.13
CA SER A 499 3.57 -3.47 6.43
C SER A 499 2.44 -3.76 5.45
N GLN A 500 2.49 -4.90 4.74
CA GLN A 500 1.43 -5.31 3.81
C GLN A 500 0.13 -5.67 4.53
N ILE A 501 0.19 -6.44 5.63
CA ILE A 501 -0.97 -6.72 6.49
C ILE A 501 -1.60 -5.40 6.98
N LEU A 502 -0.80 -4.50 7.56
CA LEU A 502 -1.26 -3.19 8.04
C LEU A 502 -1.96 -2.39 6.92
N THR A 503 -1.33 -2.28 5.75
CA THR A 503 -1.86 -1.55 4.58
C THR A 503 -3.17 -2.16 4.08
N GLN A 504 -3.25 -3.49 3.98
CA GLN A 504 -4.45 -4.18 3.51
C GLN A 504 -5.61 -4.03 4.50
N VAL A 505 -5.37 -4.10 5.82
CA VAL A 505 -6.42 -3.93 6.84
C VAL A 505 -6.92 -2.48 6.91
N GLN A 506 -6.03 -1.50 6.74
CA GLN A 506 -6.39 -0.09 6.61
C GLN A 506 -7.26 0.17 5.36
N ALA A 507 -6.96 -0.51 4.24
CA ALA A 507 -7.73 -0.39 3.00
C ALA A 507 -9.05 -1.20 2.98
N THR A 508 -9.15 -2.26 3.80
CA THR A 508 -10.29 -3.21 3.81
C THR A 508 -10.76 -3.49 5.24
N SER A 509 -10.67 -4.72 5.74
CA SER A 509 -11.06 -5.15 7.09
C SER A 509 -10.13 -6.26 7.61
N ALA A 510 -9.98 -6.41 8.92
CA ALA A 510 -9.12 -7.48 9.45
C ALA A 510 -9.61 -8.87 9.06
N ARG A 511 -10.94 -9.09 9.09
CA ARG A 511 -11.56 -10.36 8.68
C ARG A 511 -11.25 -10.75 7.23
N GLN A 512 -11.34 -9.81 6.28
CA GLN A 512 -11.05 -10.11 4.87
C GLN A 512 -9.57 -10.45 4.62
N VAL A 513 -8.65 -9.74 5.29
CA VAL A 513 -7.21 -10.05 5.20
C VAL A 513 -6.93 -11.44 5.78
N ALA A 514 -7.42 -11.74 6.98
CA ALA A 514 -7.27 -13.07 7.59
C ALA A 514 -7.81 -14.20 6.69
N THR A 515 -9.02 -14.05 6.14
CA THR A 515 -9.59 -15.02 5.18
C THR A 515 -8.68 -15.25 3.96
N THR A 516 -7.95 -14.24 3.53
CA THR A 516 -6.96 -14.36 2.43
C THR A 516 -5.73 -15.15 2.89
N LEU A 517 -5.21 -14.87 4.10
CA LEU A 517 -4.10 -15.63 4.70
C LEU A 517 -4.43 -17.13 4.80
N ASP A 518 -5.63 -17.47 5.27
CA ASP A 518 -6.05 -18.85 5.46
C ASP A 518 -6.26 -19.58 4.14
N GLN A 519 -6.80 -18.89 3.12
CA GLN A 519 -6.86 -19.43 1.76
C GLN A 519 -5.47 -19.71 1.19
N ASP A 520 -4.50 -18.81 1.38
CA ASP A 520 -3.15 -18.97 0.83
C ASP A 520 -2.34 -20.06 1.58
N ARG A 521 -2.50 -20.17 2.90
CA ARG A 521 -2.00 -21.31 3.71
C ARG A 521 -2.55 -22.65 3.19
N ALA A 522 -3.86 -22.71 2.92
CA ALA A 522 -4.51 -23.91 2.39
C ALA A 522 -4.05 -24.22 0.95
N ARG A 523 -3.96 -23.22 0.06
CA ARG A 523 -3.41 -23.35 -1.30
C ARG A 523 -2.00 -23.92 -1.28
N ALA A 524 -1.10 -23.38 -0.46
CA ALA A 524 0.27 -23.87 -0.34
C ALA A 524 0.34 -25.33 0.14
N SER A 525 -0.50 -25.68 1.12
CA SER A 525 -0.60 -27.03 1.67
C SER A 525 -1.16 -28.06 0.67
N ASN A 526 -1.90 -27.62 -0.34
CA ASN A 526 -2.49 -28.47 -1.37
C ASN A 526 -1.55 -28.75 -2.57
N VAL A 527 -0.36 -28.14 -2.65
CA VAL A 527 0.62 -28.45 -3.72
C VAL A 527 1.30 -29.78 -3.43
N THR A 528 0.70 -30.86 -3.93
CA THR A 528 1.16 -32.25 -3.68
C THR A 528 2.42 -32.65 -4.44
N GLN A 529 2.76 -31.95 -5.54
CA GLN A 529 3.90 -32.30 -6.39
C GLN A 529 4.75 -31.08 -6.75
N LEU A 530 5.98 -31.07 -6.27
CA LEU A 530 7.05 -30.18 -6.69
C LEU A 530 7.97 -30.88 -7.70
N VAL A 531 8.10 -30.30 -8.89
CA VAL A 531 8.91 -30.79 -10.01
C VAL A 531 10.17 -29.92 -10.16
N ALA A 532 11.35 -30.54 -10.18
CA ALA A 532 12.61 -29.86 -10.49
C ALA A 532 12.80 -29.75 -12.01
N HIS A 533 12.65 -28.55 -12.58
CA HIS A 533 12.68 -28.33 -14.03
C HIS A 533 14.11 -28.50 -14.58
N ARG A 534 14.33 -29.59 -15.35
CA ARG A 534 15.64 -30.01 -15.89
C ARG A 534 16.66 -30.37 -14.80
N GLY A 535 16.17 -30.85 -13.66
CA GLY A 535 16.92 -30.93 -12.40
C GLY A 535 16.77 -29.65 -11.56
N ALA A 536 17.67 -29.41 -10.61
CA ALA A 536 17.78 -28.10 -9.96
C ALA A 536 18.69 -27.17 -10.79
N SER A 537 18.19 -26.77 -11.96
CA SER A 537 18.91 -25.99 -12.99
C SER A 537 19.47 -24.65 -12.50
N ALA A 538 18.89 -24.05 -11.44
CA ALA A 538 19.39 -22.82 -10.84
C ALA A 538 20.67 -23.02 -9.98
N GLU A 539 20.90 -24.24 -9.46
CA GLU A 539 22.05 -24.55 -8.60
C GLU A 539 23.12 -25.41 -9.29
N ARG A 540 22.78 -26.14 -10.36
CA ARG A 540 23.66 -27.06 -11.09
C ARG A 540 23.33 -27.09 -12.60
N PRO A 541 24.26 -27.52 -13.48
CA PRO A 541 24.04 -27.48 -14.93
C PRO A 541 22.82 -28.31 -15.35
N GLU A 542 21.88 -27.67 -16.06
CA GLU A 542 20.61 -28.29 -16.48
C GLU A 542 20.82 -29.59 -17.27
N CYS A 543 19.89 -30.54 -17.14
CA CYS A 543 19.91 -31.81 -17.88
C CYS A 543 21.15 -32.69 -17.65
N THR A 544 21.89 -32.49 -16.54
CA THR A 544 22.98 -33.37 -16.10
C THR A 544 22.61 -34.21 -14.87
N LEU A 545 23.31 -35.35 -14.67
CA LEU A 545 23.20 -36.14 -13.44
C LEU A 545 23.49 -35.35 -12.16
N ALA A 546 24.24 -34.23 -12.26
CA ALA A 546 24.50 -33.36 -11.13
C ALA A 546 23.21 -32.62 -10.70
N ALA A 547 22.49 -32.01 -11.65
CA ALA A 547 21.22 -31.33 -11.36
C ALA A 547 20.09 -32.30 -10.96
N VAL A 548 20.07 -33.51 -11.51
CA VAL A 548 19.14 -34.57 -11.08
C VAL A 548 19.43 -35.03 -9.65
N ARG A 549 20.71 -35.26 -9.27
CA ARG A 549 21.08 -35.50 -7.87
C ARG A 549 20.61 -34.37 -6.95
N ARG A 550 20.70 -33.12 -7.41
CA ARG A 550 20.31 -31.97 -6.60
C ARG A 550 18.81 -31.91 -6.33
N ALA A 551 17.97 -32.27 -7.29
CA ALA A 551 16.53 -32.40 -7.10
C ALA A 551 16.18 -33.38 -5.96
N ILE A 552 16.90 -34.51 -5.89
CA ILE A 552 16.76 -35.51 -4.83
C ILE A 552 17.29 -34.96 -3.49
N GLU A 553 18.47 -34.34 -3.46
CA GLU A 553 19.08 -33.76 -2.24
C GLU A 553 18.20 -32.72 -1.55
N VAL A 554 17.49 -31.87 -2.30
CA VAL A 554 16.59 -30.85 -1.75
C VAL A 554 15.20 -31.42 -1.44
N GLY A 555 14.93 -32.67 -1.85
CA GLY A 555 13.66 -33.35 -1.71
C GLY A 555 12.54 -32.68 -2.50
N ALA A 556 12.76 -32.48 -3.80
CA ALA A 556 11.66 -32.36 -4.76
C ALA A 556 10.95 -33.72 -4.92
N THR A 557 9.71 -33.72 -5.39
CA THR A 557 8.91 -34.96 -5.54
C THR A 557 8.99 -35.56 -6.94
N ALA A 558 9.32 -34.73 -7.95
CA ALA A 558 9.55 -35.14 -9.33
C ALA A 558 10.76 -34.37 -9.92
N VAL A 559 11.34 -34.90 -11.00
CA VAL A 559 12.35 -34.20 -11.82
C VAL A 559 11.95 -34.25 -13.28
N GLU A 560 11.99 -33.11 -13.97
CA GLU A 560 11.77 -33.02 -15.41
C GLU A 560 13.08 -33.24 -16.16
N VAL A 561 13.05 -34.00 -17.26
CA VAL A 561 14.19 -34.22 -18.17
C VAL A 561 13.76 -34.20 -19.64
N ASP A 562 14.61 -33.60 -20.47
CA ASP A 562 14.36 -33.33 -21.89
C ASP A 562 14.84 -34.49 -22.79
N VAL A 563 13.95 -35.32 -23.30
CA VAL A 563 14.34 -36.57 -24.01
C VAL A 563 14.55 -36.35 -25.52
N ARG A 564 15.65 -36.88 -26.06
CA ARG A 564 16.05 -36.83 -27.48
C ARG A 564 16.68 -38.14 -27.97
N THR A 565 16.69 -38.35 -29.29
CA THR A 565 17.32 -39.52 -29.93
C THR A 565 18.66 -39.17 -30.59
N SER A 566 19.69 -39.98 -30.33
CA SER A 566 21.01 -39.87 -30.95
C SER A 566 21.05 -40.52 -32.35
N LYS A 567 22.14 -40.31 -33.09
CA LYS A 567 22.35 -40.89 -34.43
C LYS A 567 22.37 -42.42 -34.47
N ASP A 568 22.75 -43.05 -33.36
CA ASP A 568 22.74 -44.50 -33.15
C ASP A 568 21.42 -45.03 -32.56
N GLY A 569 20.39 -44.18 -32.41
CA GLY A 569 19.05 -44.58 -31.98
C GLY A 569 18.88 -44.70 -30.46
N GLU A 570 19.82 -44.15 -29.68
CA GLU A 570 19.78 -44.19 -28.22
C GLU A 570 19.21 -42.91 -27.61
N LEU A 571 18.57 -43.05 -26.45
CA LEU A 571 17.88 -41.94 -25.79
C LEU A 571 18.81 -41.22 -24.80
N PHE A 572 18.94 -39.91 -24.99
CA PHE A 572 19.76 -39.03 -24.17
C PHE A 572 18.98 -37.78 -23.73
N ILE A 573 19.55 -37.04 -22.78
CA ILE A 573 18.87 -35.90 -22.15
C ILE A 573 19.57 -34.60 -22.53
N LEU A 574 18.85 -33.71 -23.24
CA LEU A 574 19.31 -32.37 -23.63
C LEU A 574 18.13 -31.48 -24.05
N HIS A 575 18.02 -30.28 -23.48
CA HIS A 575 16.95 -29.34 -23.84
C HIS A 575 16.96 -28.96 -25.33
N ASP A 576 18.11 -28.47 -25.80
CA ASP A 576 18.26 -27.83 -27.09
C ASP A 576 18.48 -28.85 -28.21
N ALA A 577 18.06 -28.51 -29.44
CA ALA A 577 18.32 -29.33 -30.62
C ALA A 577 19.79 -29.23 -31.10
N THR A 578 20.49 -28.15 -30.72
CA THR A 578 21.91 -27.95 -31.01
C THR A 578 22.74 -27.91 -29.74
N LEU A 579 24.03 -28.20 -29.88
CA LEU A 579 24.99 -28.30 -28.79
C LEU A 579 25.52 -26.94 -28.31
N ASP A 580 25.10 -25.84 -28.95
CA ASP A 580 25.83 -24.57 -28.96
C ASP A 580 25.81 -23.76 -27.66
N ARG A 581 24.77 -23.94 -26.83
CA ARG A 581 24.48 -23.12 -25.65
C ARG A 581 25.08 -23.69 -24.38
N THR A 582 24.72 -24.92 -24.04
CA THR A 582 25.03 -25.60 -22.77
C THR A 582 26.31 -26.44 -22.81
N THR A 583 26.85 -26.76 -24.00
CA THR A 583 27.99 -27.67 -24.13
C THR A 583 29.20 -27.03 -24.82
N ASN A 584 30.34 -27.72 -24.80
CA ASN A 584 31.52 -27.37 -25.61
C ASN A 584 31.40 -27.81 -27.10
N GLY A 585 30.32 -28.50 -27.49
CA GLY A 585 30.06 -28.95 -28.85
C GLY A 585 29.50 -27.87 -29.79
N LYS A 586 29.25 -28.28 -31.05
CA LYS A 586 28.64 -27.47 -32.12
C LYS A 586 27.79 -28.33 -33.06
N GLY A 587 26.75 -27.75 -33.65
CA GLY A 587 25.85 -28.43 -34.57
C GLY A 587 24.69 -29.16 -33.88
N LEU A 588 23.95 -29.96 -34.66
CA LEU A 588 22.77 -30.70 -34.20
C LEU A 588 23.17 -31.90 -33.32
N ALA A 589 22.48 -32.08 -32.19
CA ALA A 589 22.83 -33.14 -31.25
C ALA A 589 22.51 -34.56 -31.79
N ASN A 590 21.48 -34.69 -32.64
CA ASN A 590 21.10 -35.96 -33.27
C ASN A 590 22.00 -36.37 -34.47
N GLU A 591 22.99 -35.56 -34.85
CA GLU A 591 24.02 -35.95 -35.83
C GLU A 591 25.21 -36.70 -35.20
N LEU A 592 25.22 -36.84 -33.87
CA LEU A 592 26.23 -37.56 -33.08
C LEU A 592 25.66 -38.82 -32.43
N THR A 593 26.54 -39.79 -32.20
CA THR A 593 26.23 -40.99 -31.41
C THR A 593 26.21 -40.69 -29.90
N LEU A 594 25.53 -41.51 -29.10
CA LEU A 594 25.50 -41.33 -27.63
C LEU A 594 26.93 -41.30 -27.05
N ALA A 595 27.82 -42.17 -27.54
CA ALA A 595 29.22 -42.23 -27.10
C ALA A 595 30.05 -40.98 -27.50
N GLN A 596 29.62 -40.21 -28.52
CA GLN A 596 30.20 -38.91 -28.86
C GLN A 596 29.59 -37.78 -28.03
N LEU A 597 28.27 -37.80 -27.78
CA LEU A 597 27.58 -36.85 -26.91
C LEU A 597 28.12 -36.91 -25.47
N GLN A 598 28.37 -38.11 -24.95
CA GLN A 598 29.00 -38.34 -23.65
C GLN A 598 30.47 -37.89 -23.56
N GLN A 599 31.14 -37.52 -24.67
CA GLN A 599 32.49 -36.91 -24.62
C GLN A 599 32.45 -35.38 -24.51
N LEU A 600 31.28 -34.76 -24.65
CA LEU A 600 31.10 -33.33 -24.53
C LEU A 600 30.99 -32.89 -23.06
N ASP A 601 31.53 -31.72 -22.77
CA ASP A 601 31.37 -31.05 -21.49
C ASP A 601 30.09 -30.22 -21.51
N ALA A 602 29.15 -30.55 -20.62
CA ALA A 602 27.86 -29.90 -20.42
C ALA A 602 27.76 -29.15 -19.07
N GLY A 603 28.88 -28.95 -18.36
CA GLY A 603 28.92 -28.28 -17.05
C GLY A 603 29.75 -26.99 -17.02
N SER A 604 30.84 -26.91 -17.79
CA SER A 604 31.73 -25.73 -17.88
C SER A 604 31.03 -24.46 -18.37
N SER A 605 29.85 -24.57 -18.99
CA SER A 605 29.01 -23.46 -19.43
C SER A 605 28.24 -22.78 -18.29
N PHE A 606 28.03 -23.49 -17.18
CA PHE A 606 27.27 -23.04 -16.00
C PHE A 606 28.22 -22.52 -14.90
N ASP A 607 29.20 -23.33 -14.49
CA ASP A 607 30.28 -22.95 -13.59
C ASP A 607 31.49 -23.89 -13.79
N PRO A 608 32.75 -23.38 -13.78
CA PRO A 608 33.96 -24.21 -13.89
C PRO A 608 34.06 -25.36 -12.90
N ALA A 609 33.40 -25.30 -11.74
CA ALA A 609 33.34 -26.40 -10.77
C ALA A 609 32.66 -27.68 -11.31
N TYR A 610 31.90 -27.58 -12.41
CA TYR A 610 31.26 -28.72 -13.08
C TYR A 610 31.96 -29.14 -14.39
N GLN A 611 33.22 -28.71 -14.61
CA GLN A 611 34.01 -29.15 -15.75
C GLN A 611 34.09 -30.68 -15.83
N GLY A 612 33.83 -31.23 -17.02
CA GLY A 612 33.76 -32.68 -17.25
C GLY A 612 32.43 -33.34 -16.89
N ALA A 613 31.38 -32.57 -16.52
CA ALA A 613 30.02 -33.09 -16.51
C ALA A 613 29.59 -33.47 -17.93
N ARG A 614 29.05 -34.67 -18.12
CA ARG A 614 28.71 -35.25 -19.44
C ARG A 614 27.22 -35.14 -19.71
N ILE A 615 26.84 -35.11 -20.99
CA ILE A 615 25.45 -35.34 -21.45
C ILE A 615 25.06 -36.78 -21.05
N PRO A 616 24.01 -37.01 -20.24
CA PRO A 616 23.66 -38.36 -19.80
C PRO A 616 22.71 -39.05 -20.77
N SER A 617 22.78 -40.38 -20.78
CA SER A 617 21.72 -41.23 -21.32
C SER A 617 20.46 -41.16 -20.45
N LEU A 618 19.31 -41.51 -21.04
CA LEU A 618 18.05 -41.62 -20.31
C LEU A 618 18.11 -42.70 -19.22
N ILE A 619 18.87 -43.77 -19.45
CA ILE A 619 19.05 -44.89 -18.51
C ILE A 619 19.87 -44.46 -17.28
N GLU A 620 20.94 -43.69 -17.43
CA GLU A 620 21.72 -43.15 -16.30
C GLU A 620 20.88 -42.27 -15.35
N VAL A 621 19.82 -41.62 -15.86
CA VAL A 621 18.85 -40.89 -15.03
C VAL A 621 17.81 -41.82 -14.40
N ALA A 622 17.37 -42.87 -15.10
CA ALA A 622 16.48 -43.89 -14.55
C ALA A 622 17.08 -44.53 -13.28
N GLU A 623 18.30 -45.05 -13.38
CA GLU A 623 19.06 -45.66 -12.28
C GLU A 623 19.29 -44.68 -11.10
N LEU A 624 19.50 -43.40 -11.42
CA LEU A 624 19.69 -42.35 -10.43
C LEU A 624 18.41 -42.03 -9.66
N CYS A 625 17.26 -42.00 -10.32
CA CYS A 625 15.97 -41.61 -9.73
C CYS A 625 15.15 -42.76 -9.13
N LEU A 626 15.37 -44.00 -9.58
CA LEU A 626 14.59 -45.18 -9.21
C LEU A 626 14.44 -45.31 -7.69
N GLY A 627 13.19 -45.40 -7.23
CA GLY A 627 12.81 -45.52 -5.83
C GLY A 627 13.00 -44.25 -4.98
N LYS A 628 13.28 -43.09 -5.58
CA LYS A 628 13.60 -41.84 -4.86
C LYS A 628 12.74 -40.65 -5.27
N ILE A 629 12.40 -40.52 -6.56
CA ILE A 629 11.72 -39.33 -7.11
C ILE A 629 10.96 -39.70 -8.41
N ASP A 630 9.79 -39.10 -8.64
CA ASP A 630 9.07 -39.23 -9.93
C ASP A 630 9.92 -38.64 -11.08
N ILE A 631 9.77 -39.17 -12.30
CA ILE A 631 10.50 -38.68 -13.48
C ILE A 631 9.50 -38.19 -14.53
N LEU A 632 9.53 -36.89 -14.83
CA LEU A 632 8.77 -36.26 -15.90
C LEU A 632 9.62 -36.18 -17.17
N LEU A 633 9.11 -36.73 -18.28
CA LEU A 633 9.79 -36.75 -19.56
C LEU A 633 9.17 -35.70 -20.50
N ASP A 634 9.85 -34.57 -20.75
CA ASP A 634 9.47 -33.68 -21.86
C ASP A 634 10.05 -34.23 -23.17
N LEU A 635 9.19 -34.88 -23.93
CA LEU A 635 9.54 -35.54 -25.18
C LEU A 635 9.76 -34.50 -26.28
N LYS A 636 11.03 -34.28 -26.70
CA LYS A 636 11.32 -33.26 -27.73
C LYS A 636 10.98 -33.71 -29.16
N GLU A 637 10.67 -34.99 -29.34
CA GLU A 637 10.35 -35.65 -30.61
C GLU A 637 8.95 -36.33 -30.53
N GLN A 638 8.38 -36.69 -31.67
CA GLN A 638 7.05 -37.34 -31.79
C GLN A 638 7.04 -38.32 -32.96
N GLY A 639 6.30 -39.43 -32.83
CA GLY A 639 6.07 -40.38 -33.93
C GLY A 639 6.21 -41.83 -33.48
N ASP A 640 5.58 -42.75 -34.23
CA ASP A 640 5.37 -44.16 -33.89
C ASP A 640 6.63 -44.88 -33.38
N GLU A 641 7.75 -44.71 -34.07
CA GLU A 641 9.04 -45.33 -33.75
C GLU A 641 9.64 -44.76 -32.45
N TYR A 642 9.63 -43.43 -32.31
CA TYR A 642 10.13 -42.73 -31.12
C TYR A 642 9.28 -43.02 -29.88
N ASP A 643 7.95 -42.87 -29.99
CA ASP A 643 7.01 -43.15 -28.91
C ASP A 643 7.15 -44.60 -28.42
N THR A 644 7.40 -45.54 -29.34
CA THR A 644 7.63 -46.96 -29.04
C THR A 644 8.99 -47.22 -28.40
N LYS A 645 10.10 -46.62 -28.87
CA LYS A 645 11.44 -46.75 -28.26
C LYS A 645 11.46 -46.14 -26.85
N VAL A 646 10.83 -44.99 -26.64
CA VAL A 646 10.65 -44.39 -25.30
C VAL A 646 9.85 -45.32 -24.40
N ALA A 647 8.72 -45.85 -24.87
CA ALA A 647 7.92 -46.81 -24.09
C ALA A 647 8.65 -48.12 -23.80
N GLN A 648 9.51 -48.60 -24.71
CA GLN A 648 10.36 -49.78 -24.47
C GLN A 648 11.37 -49.50 -23.34
N VAL A 649 12.17 -48.42 -23.45
CA VAL A 649 13.18 -48.06 -22.45
C VAL A 649 12.55 -47.85 -21.07
N ILE A 650 11.33 -47.31 -20.98
CA ILE A 650 10.58 -47.20 -19.72
C ILE A 650 10.23 -48.58 -19.14
N ARG A 651 9.77 -49.55 -19.95
CA ARG A 651 9.48 -50.91 -19.45
C ARG A 651 10.73 -51.70 -19.05
N GLU A 652 11.90 -51.35 -19.61
CA GLU A 652 13.15 -52.08 -19.40
C GLU A 652 14.01 -51.49 -18.26
N HIS A 653 13.94 -50.17 -18.01
CA HIS A 653 14.84 -49.47 -17.08
C HIS A 653 14.15 -48.57 -16.04
N PHE A 654 12.84 -48.36 -16.11
CA PHE A 654 12.09 -47.47 -15.20
C PHE A 654 11.03 -48.26 -14.42
N ASP A 655 10.49 -47.66 -13.35
CA ASP A 655 9.15 -47.99 -12.86
C ASP A 655 8.12 -47.13 -13.62
N PRO A 656 7.19 -47.73 -14.41
CA PRO A 656 6.13 -46.99 -15.07
C PRO A 656 5.27 -46.15 -14.12
N ALA A 657 5.02 -46.61 -12.88
CA ALA A 657 4.22 -45.88 -11.90
C ALA A 657 4.95 -44.64 -11.33
N GLN A 658 6.29 -44.65 -11.35
CA GLN A 658 7.15 -43.51 -11.02
C GLN A 658 7.38 -42.57 -12.23
N THR A 659 6.89 -42.93 -13.42
CA THR A 659 7.11 -42.19 -14.67
C THR A 659 5.91 -41.30 -15.02
N ILE A 660 6.19 -40.07 -15.45
CA ILE A 660 5.22 -39.10 -15.98
C ILE A 660 5.63 -38.77 -17.43
N VAL A 661 4.76 -39.04 -18.39
CA VAL A 661 5.02 -38.71 -19.80
C VAL A 661 4.44 -37.34 -20.13
N GLY A 662 5.30 -36.42 -20.59
CA GLY A 662 4.91 -35.12 -21.12
C GLY A 662 4.43 -35.24 -22.57
N ALA A 663 3.14 -35.45 -22.77
CA ALA A 663 2.55 -35.63 -24.09
C ALA A 663 2.34 -34.28 -24.79
N ARG A 664 2.88 -34.12 -26.01
CA ARG A 664 2.82 -32.87 -26.79
C ARG A 664 1.72 -32.82 -27.86
N SER A 665 1.00 -33.93 -28.08
CA SER A 665 -0.18 -33.97 -28.94
C SER A 665 -1.22 -34.96 -28.43
N VAL A 666 -2.49 -34.75 -28.81
CA VAL A 666 -3.62 -35.65 -28.51
C VAL A 666 -3.35 -37.08 -29.04
N ALA A 667 -2.65 -37.21 -30.17
CA ALA A 667 -2.24 -38.50 -30.72
C ALA A 667 -1.18 -39.19 -29.85
N GLN A 668 -0.13 -38.46 -29.44
CA GLN A 668 0.92 -38.96 -28.56
C GLN A 668 0.36 -39.36 -27.18
N ALA A 669 -0.55 -38.57 -26.60
CA ALA A 669 -1.22 -38.89 -25.34
C ALA A 669 -2.00 -40.24 -25.40
N LYS A 670 -2.84 -40.42 -26.43
CA LYS A 670 -3.59 -41.67 -26.66
C LYS A 670 -2.64 -42.86 -26.83
N ARG A 671 -1.59 -42.71 -27.65
CA ARG A 671 -0.57 -43.76 -27.85
C ARG A 671 0.17 -44.12 -26.57
N PHE A 672 0.59 -43.16 -25.75
CA PHE A 672 1.24 -43.47 -24.48
C PHE A 672 0.28 -44.09 -23.46
N ARG A 673 -1.04 -43.88 -23.57
CA ARG A 673 -2.03 -44.56 -22.72
C ARG A 673 -2.22 -46.02 -23.14
N GLU A 674 -2.03 -46.35 -24.42
CA GLU A 674 -1.98 -47.72 -24.94
C GLU A 674 -0.65 -48.42 -24.61
N LEU A 675 0.49 -47.74 -24.82
CA LEU A 675 1.83 -48.32 -24.62
C LEU A 675 2.23 -48.45 -23.15
N LEU A 676 1.86 -47.47 -22.32
CA LEU A 676 2.21 -47.37 -20.89
C LEU A 676 0.97 -46.98 -20.05
N PRO A 677 -0.07 -47.83 -19.96
CA PRO A 677 -1.29 -47.51 -19.23
C PRO A 677 -1.06 -47.17 -17.75
N GLN A 678 0.01 -47.71 -17.14
CA GLN A 678 0.42 -47.45 -15.75
C GLN A 678 1.14 -46.11 -15.55
N ALA A 679 1.66 -45.48 -16.61
CA ALA A 679 2.37 -44.21 -16.49
C ALA A 679 1.39 -43.04 -16.32
N LYS A 680 1.81 -42.07 -15.51
CA LYS A 680 1.10 -40.79 -15.37
C LYS A 680 1.32 -39.99 -16.66
N GLN A 681 0.37 -39.16 -17.06
CA GLN A 681 0.54 -38.25 -18.20
C GLN A 681 0.27 -36.79 -17.84
N LEU A 682 1.18 -35.92 -18.29
CA LEU A 682 1.04 -34.46 -18.26
C LEU A 682 0.80 -33.97 -19.69
N ALA A 683 -0.33 -33.31 -19.94
CA ALA A 683 -0.57 -32.64 -21.21
C ALA A 683 0.26 -31.36 -21.31
N LEU A 684 1.18 -31.34 -22.27
CA LEU A 684 2.00 -30.18 -22.62
C LEU A 684 1.29 -29.37 -23.71
N VAL A 685 0.05 -28.94 -23.43
CA VAL A 685 -0.86 -28.34 -24.43
C VAL A 685 -0.22 -27.16 -25.19
N PRO A 686 -0.39 -27.07 -26.52
CA PRO A 686 0.17 -25.99 -27.32
C PRO A 686 -0.68 -24.71 -27.29
N ALA A 687 -2.01 -24.82 -27.18
CA ALA A 687 -2.92 -23.70 -26.95
C ALA A 687 -3.94 -24.00 -25.84
N VAL A 688 -4.64 -22.96 -25.39
CA VAL A 688 -5.75 -23.07 -24.41
C VAL A 688 -6.92 -23.88 -24.97
N ASP A 689 -7.12 -23.90 -26.28
CA ASP A 689 -8.23 -24.60 -26.91
C ASP A 689 -8.05 -26.12 -27.03
N ASP A 690 -6.87 -26.66 -26.72
CA ASP A 690 -6.59 -28.09 -26.73
C ASP A 690 -6.95 -28.80 -25.39
N ILE A 691 -7.28 -28.05 -24.33
CA ILE A 691 -7.45 -28.56 -22.95
C ILE A 691 -8.41 -29.76 -22.89
N GLU A 692 -9.60 -29.63 -23.46
CA GLU A 692 -10.62 -30.67 -23.46
C GLU A 692 -10.21 -31.88 -24.31
N ALA A 693 -9.58 -31.65 -25.48
CA ALA A 693 -9.13 -32.70 -26.38
C ALA A 693 -8.00 -33.56 -25.78
N PHE A 694 -7.10 -32.96 -24.97
CA PHE A 694 -6.13 -33.72 -24.17
C PHE A 694 -6.78 -34.41 -22.96
N SER A 695 -7.81 -33.81 -22.34
CA SER A 695 -8.56 -34.48 -21.27
C SER A 695 -9.24 -35.77 -21.76
N GLU A 696 -9.89 -35.70 -22.93
CA GLU A 696 -10.48 -36.83 -23.66
C GLU A 696 -9.43 -37.86 -24.13
N ALA A 697 -8.18 -37.45 -24.34
CA ALA A 697 -7.06 -38.37 -24.59
C ALA A 697 -6.66 -39.20 -23.35
N GLY A 698 -7.21 -38.90 -22.17
CA GLY A 698 -6.98 -39.67 -20.95
C GLY A 698 -5.72 -39.29 -20.19
N VAL A 699 -5.27 -38.03 -20.27
CA VAL A 699 -4.17 -37.49 -19.43
C VAL A 699 -4.59 -37.38 -17.95
N ASP A 700 -3.62 -37.30 -17.03
CA ASP A 700 -3.85 -37.23 -15.58
C ASP A 700 -3.68 -35.82 -15.00
N CYS A 701 -2.99 -34.95 -15.73
CA CYS A 701 -2.68 -33.57 -15.37
C CYS A 701 -2.54 -32.73 -16.64
N ILE A 702 -2.85 -31.44 -16.56
CA ILE A 702 -2.71 -30.48 -17.67
C ILE A 702 -1.80 -29.33 -17.22
N ARG A 703 -0.75 -29.04 -18.01
CA ARG A 703 0.10 -27.86 -17.81
C ARG A 703 -0.60 -26.63 -18.37
N ILE A 704 -0.68 -25.56 -17.58
CA ILE A 704 -1.00 -24.22 -18.08
C ILE A 704 0.22 -23.31 -17.92
N TRP A 705 0.53 -22.52 -18.95
CA TRP A 705 1.60 -21.54 -18.88
C TRP A 705 1.14 -20.29 -18.09
N PRO A 706 1.95 -19.74 -17.17
CA PRO A 706 1.56 -18.54 -16.40
C PRO A 706 1.19 -17.34 -17.28
N GLN A 707 1.87 -17.17 -18.42
CA GLN A 707 1.61 -16.13 -19.43
C GLN A 707 0.21 -16.19 -20.08
N TRP A 708 -0.59 -17.23 -19.81
CA TRP A 708 -2.00 -17.31 -20.22
C TRP A 708 -2.97 -16.86 -19.11
N LEU A 709 -2.45 -16.60 -17.92
CA LEU A 709 -3.20 -16.27 -16.69
C LEU A 709 -3.16 -14.79 -16.32
N ASP A 710 -2.44 -13.95 -17.08
CA ASP A 710 -2.32 -12.51 -16.88
C ASP A 710 -3.70 -11.81 -16.92
N ASN A 711 -4.34 -11.71 -15.75
CA ASN A 711 -5.73 -11.27 -15.54
C ASN A 711 -6.78 -12.22 -16.17
N ASN A 712 -6.48 -13.53 -16.31
CA ASN A 712 -7.33 -14.48 -17.02
C ASN A 712 -7.36 -15.89 -16.40
N ASP A 713 -8.32 -16.17 -15.51
CA ASP A 713 -8.53 -17.50 -14.93
C ASP A 713 -9.16 -18.54 -15.89
N GLU A 714 -9.52 -18.17 -17.13
CA GLU A 714 -10.28 -19.07 -18.01
C GLU A 714 -9.59 -20.41 -18.33
N PRO A 715 -8.27 -20.48 -18.58
CA PRO A 715 -7.57 -21.75 -18.76
C PRO A 715 -7.63 -22.65 -17.52
N VAL A 716 -7.59 -22.05 -16.32
CA VAL A 716 -7.70 -22.77 -15.03
C VAL A 716 -9.11 -23.31 -14.85
N LYS A 717 -10.14 -22.51 -15.16
CA LYS A 717 -11.55 -22.97 -15.11
C LYS A 717 -11.80 -24.13 -16.07
N ARG A 718 -11.27 -24.08 -17.30
CA ARG A 718 -11.36 -25.18 -18.28
C ARG A 718 -10.71 -26.46 -17.76
N VAL A 719 -9.46 -26.40 -17.26
CA VAL A 719 -8.81 -27.57 -16.63
C VAL A 719 -9.65 -28.13 -15.47
N ARG A 720 -10.15 -27.27 -14.58
CA ARG A 720 -10.98 -27.70 -13.44
C ARG A 720 -12.33 -28.30 -13.88
N ALA A 721 -12.98 -27.75 -14.91
CA ALA A 721 -14.21 -28.30 -15.48
C ALA A 721 -14.02 -29.70 -16.08
N THR A 722 -12.82 -30.02 -16.58
CA THR A 722 -12.49 -31.38 -17.05
C THR A 722 -12.18 -32.39 -15.93
N GLY A 723 -12.15 -31.97 -14.66
CA GLY A 723 -11.82 -32.81 -13.52
C GLY A 723 -10.35 -33.25 -13.45
N LYS A 724 -9.45 -32.62 -14.23
CA LYS A 724 -8.02 -32.94 -14.26
C LYS A 724 -7.24 -32.08 -13.25
N ARG A 725 -6.05 -32.56 -12.89
CA ARG A 725 -5.10 -31.80 -12.07
C ARG A 725 -4.44 -30.69 -12.88
N LEU A 726 -4.17 -29.57 -12.22
CA LEU A 726 -3.50 -28.40 -12.77
C LEU A 726 -2.02 -28.42 -12.39
N HIS A 727 -1.15 -28.33 -13.39
CA HIS A 727 0.27 -28.02 -13.22
C HIS A 727 0.57 -26.61 -13.73
N LEU A 728 1.33 -25.83 -12.96
CA LEU A 728 1.84 -24.51 -13.39
C LEU A 728 3.37 -24.50 -13.32
N ASN A 729 4.00 -23.82 -14.28
CA ASN A 729 5.44 -23.65 -14.32
C ASN A 729 5.86 -22.38 -13.60
N GLY A 730 6.52 -22.52 -12.45
CA GLY A 730 7.38 -21.48 -11.90
C GLY A 730 8.79 -21.55 -12.50
N THR A 731 9.57 -20.50 -12.26
CA THR A 731 10.97 -20.38 -12.65
C THR A 731 11.83 -20.19 -11.39
N THR A 732 11.82 -18.98 -10.84
CA THR A 732 12.71 -18.53 -9.75
C THR A 732 12.48 -19.20 -8.39
N GLY A 733 11.35 -19.91 -8.23
CA GLY A 733 10.93 -20.51 -6.96
C GLY A 733 10.70 -19.47 -5.86
N SER A 734 10.51 -18.20 -6.22
CA SER A 734 10.41 -17.12 -5.23
C SER A 734 9.08 -17.14 -4.49
N LEU A 735 9.07 -16.68 -3.25
CA LEU A 735 7.88 -16.57 -2.42
C LEU A 735 6.77 -15.71 -3.06
N VAL A 736 7.17 -14.69 -3.85
CA VAL A 736 6.27 -13.81 -4.61
C VAL A 736 5.63 -14.52 -5.81
N GLU A 737 6.45 -15.19 -6.63
CA GLU A 737 6.00 -16.03 -7.75
C GLU A 737 5.09 -17.16 -7.24
N THR A 738 5.48 -17.79 -6.13
CA THR A 738 4.72 -18.85 -5.47
C THR A 738 3.31 -18.37 -5.09
N LEU A 739 3.15 -17.25 -4.37
CA LEU A 739 1.81 -16.73 -4.07
C LEU A 739 0.99 -16.44 -5.33
N SER A 740 1.62 -15.84 -6.35
CA SER A 740 0.93 -15.53 -7.61
C SER A 740 0.35 -16.81 -8.25
N LEU A 741 1.16 -17.88 -8.35
CA LEU A 741 0.73 -19.16 -8.89
C LEU A 741 -0.30 -19.86 -7.98
N LEU A 742 -0.16 -19.74 -6.65
CA LEU A 742 -1.08 -20.31 -5.68
C LEU A 742 -2.49 -19.72 -5.74
N THR A 743 -2.68 -18.49 -6.21
CA THR A 743 -4.03 -17.89 -6.34
C THR A 743 -4.98 -18.78 -7.15
N HIS A 744 -4.46 -19.43 -8.19
CA HIS A 744 -5.16 -20.38 -9.08
C HIS A 744 -5.28 -21.81 -8.50
N ALA A 745 -4.79 -22.05 -7.28
CA ALA A 745 -4.79 -23.33 -6.55
C ALA A 745 -4.29 -24.55 -7.38
N PRO A 746 -3.00 -24.59 -7.78
CA PRO A 746 -2.41 -25.69 -8.55
C PRO A 746 -2.21 -26.95 -7.70
N ASP A 747 -2.33 -28.13 -8.31
CA ASP A 747 -2.02 -29.42 -7.67
C ASP A 747 -0.50 -29.72 -7.68
N SER A 748 0.20 -29.12 -8.65
CA SER A 748 1.60 -29.38 -8.99
C SER A 748 2.30 -28.11 -9.49
N LEU A 749 3.55 -27.91 -9.09
CA LEU A 749 4.40 -26.78 -9.51
C LEU A 749 5.75 -27.28 -10.01
N SER A 750 6.27 -26.70 -11.09
CA SER A 750 7.69 -26.84 -11.49
C SER A 750 8.51 -25.59 -11.14
N SER A 751 9.83 -25.73 -10.95
CA SER A 751 10.76 -24.61 -10.74
C SER A 751 12.22 -25.00 -11.03
N ASP A 752 13.03 -24.03 -11.46
CA ASP A 752 14.47 -24.11 -11.64
C ASP A 752 15.26 -24.13 -10.30
N ASP A 753 14.74 -23.45 -9.27
CA ASP A 753 15.21 -23.52 -7.87
C ASP A 753 14.16 -24.26 -7.01
N PRO A 754 14.08 -25.61 -7.10
CA PRO A 754 13.14 -26.41 -6.31
C PRO A 754 13.38 -26.28 -4.80
N ARG A 755 14.58 -25.91 -4.34
CA ARG A 755 14.81 -25.66 -2.91
C ARG A 755 14.08 -24.40 -2.47
N ARG A 756 14.30 -23.26 -3.15
CA ARG A 756 13.61 -22.00 -2.83
C ARG A 756 12.10 -22.10 -3.04
N GLN A 757 11.64 -22.88 -4.03
CA GLN A 757 10.22 -23.17 -4.23
C GLN A 757 9.61 -23.95 -3.04
N LYS A 758 10.34 -24.93 -2.50
CA LYS A 758 9.96 -25.69 -1.31
C LYS A 758 9.99 -24.85 -0.04
N ASP A 759 11.07 -24.10 0.17
CA ASP A 759 11.21 -23.12 1.26
C ASP A 759 10.02 -22.12 1.24
N SER A 760 9.59 -21.72 0.03
CA SER A 760 8.47 -20.79 -0.16
C SER A 760 7.10 -21.40 0.16
N LEU A 761 6.83 -22.64 -0.28
CA LEU A 761 5.58 -23.33 0.04
C LEU A 761 5.46 -23.61 1.55
N LEU A 762 6.54 -24.05 2.20
CA LEU A 762 6.57 -24.26 3.65
C LEU A 762 6.30 -22.98 4.44
N ARG A 763 6.89 -21.85 4.00
CA ARG A 763 6.65 -20.53 4.60
C ARG A 763 5.19 -20.09 4.46
N ILE A 764 4.62 -20.15 3.25
CA ILE A 764 3.21 -19.75 3.04
C ILE A 764 2.25 -20.66 3.82
N ALA A 765 2.52 -21.97 3.90
CA ALA A 765 1.72 -22.91 4.71
C ALA A 765 1.80 -22.62 6.22
N ALA A 766 2.97 -22.20 6.73
CA ALA A 766 3.11 -21.72 8.12
C ALA A 766 2.46 -20.34 8.34
N GLY A 767 2.27 -19.55 7.27
CA GLY A 767 1.69 -18.21 7.29
C GLY A 767 2.66 -17.06 7.01
N ASP A 768 3.94 -17.35 6.78
CA ASP A 768 4.97 -16.40 6.38
C ASP A 768 4.73 -15.90 4.95
N LEU A 769 4.05 -14.75 4.82
CA LEU A 769 3.82 -14.15 3.51
C LEU A 769 5.10 -13.61 2.85
N PRO A 770 5.15 -13.55 1.50
CA PRO A 770 6.03 -12.63 0.81
C PRO A 770 5.63 -11.18 1.09
N GLN A 771 6.55 -10.24 1.31
CA GLN A 771 7.79 -10.02 0.57
C GLN A 771 7.63 -9.52 -0.89
N GLN A 772 6.47 -9.01 -1.31
CA GLN A 772 6.32 -8.45 -2.67
C GLN A 772 7.32 -7.30 -2.96
N GLN A 773 7.54 -6.38 -2.02
CA GLN A 773 8.59 -5.36 -2.17
C GLN A 773 10.02 -5.88 -1.96
N LEU A 774 10.26 -7.17 -1.66
CA LEU A 774 11.61 -7.71 -1.43
C LEU A 774 12.11 -8.54 -2.59
N GLN A 775 11.29 -8.92 -3.56
CA GLN A 775 11.88 -9.11 -4.89
C GLN A 775 12.27 -7.74 -5.46
N GLY A 776 11.46 -6.68 -5.25
CA GLY A 776 11.88 -5.29 -5.55
C GLY A 776 13.17 -4.84 -4.84
N LEU A 777 13.26 -4.99 -3.51
CA LEU A 777 14.43 -4.59 -2.72
C LEU A 777 15.61 -5.57 -2.85
N ILE A 778 15.38 -6.87 -3.14
CA ILE A 778 16.49 -7.77 -3.52
C ILE A 778 16.96 -7.50 -4.95
N ASP A 779 16.12 -7.11 -5.90
CA ASP A 779 16.60 -6.76 -7.25
C ASP A 779 17.30 -5.38 -7.27
N VAL A 780 16.98 -4.51 -6.31
CA VAL A 780 17.75 -3.28 -6.00
C VAL A 780 19.05 -3.57 -5.23
N ALA A 781 19.08 -4.56 -4.31
CA ALA A 781 20.27 -4.91 -3.52
C ALA A 781 21.16 -6.02 -4.13
N LYS A 782 20.65 -6.74 -5.12
CA LYS A 782 21.29 -7.76 -5.97
C LYS A 782 20.88 -7.49 -7.41
N GLY A 783 21.42 -6.42 -7.98
CA GLY A 783 21.28 -6.15 -9.42
C GLY A 783 21.65 -7.38 -10.25
N THR A 784 20.96 -7.54 -11.39
CA THR A 784 20.96 -8.74 -12.24
C THR A 784 22.32 -9.42 -12.38
N ARG A 785 22.38 -10.74 -12.12
CA ARG A 785 23.57 -11.57 -12.34
C ARG A 785 23.98 -11.51 -13.81
N LEU A 786 25.00 -10.70 -14.12
CA LEU A 786 25.61 -10.66 -15.45
C LEU A 786 26.30 -11.99 -15.74
N GLU A 787 25.83 -12.71 -16.76
CA GLU A 787 26.49 -13.93 -17.24
C GLU A 787 27.84 -13.59 -17.88
N SER A 788 28.93 -13.95 -17.20
CA SER A 788 30.28 -13.58 -17.59
C SER A 788 30.89 -14.53 -18.63
N ARG A 789 30.53 -14.37 -19.91
CA ARG A 789 31.32 -14.93 -21.04
C ARG A 789 32.59 -14.09 -21.33
N ALA A 790 33.40 -13.87 -20.29
CA ALA A 790 34.72 -13.24 -20.37
C ALA A 790 35.66 -13.80 -19.28
N SER A 791 36.73 -14.47 -19.69
CA SER A 791 37.68 -15.11 -18.77
C SER A 791 38.54 -14.11 -18.00
N GLY A 792 38.50 -14.15 -16.67
CA GLY A 792 39.54 -13.56 -15.80
C GLY A 792 39.11 -12.52 -14.77
N ALA A 793 37.83 -12.16 -14.67
CA ALA A 793 37.35 -11.26 -13.63
C ALA A 793 37.09 -12.02 -12.31
N ARG A 794 37.70 -11.57 -11.20
CA ARG A 794 37.29 -11.94 -9.84
C ARG A 794 36.64 -10.73 -9.17
N THR A 795 35.45 -10.97 -8.58
CA THR A 795 34.77 -10.31 -7.45
C THR A 795 34.90 -8.78 -7.26
N LEU A 796 33.76 -8.13 -6.97
CA LEU A 796 33.58 -6.71 -6.58
C LEU A 796 33.58 -5.69 -7.72
N THR A 797 32.49 -5.66 -8.49
CA THR A 797 31.99 -4.43 -9.15
C THR A 797 30.47 -4.47 -9.17
N PHE A 798 29.81 -3.43 -8.66
CA PHE A 798 28.37 -3.27 -8.66
C PHE A 798 28.02 -1.86 -9.17
N LEU A 799 26.90 -1.74 -9.90
CA LEU A 799 26.30 -0.46 -10.29
C LEU A 799 24.79 -0.57 -10.08
N ASN A 800 24.23 0.31 -9.25
CA ASN A 800 22.79 0.48 -9.10
C ASN A 800 22.29 1.51 -10.15
N ARG A 801 21.04 1.36 -10.58
CA ARG A 801 20.37 2.21 -11.60
C ARG A 801 20.08 3.63 -11.10
N ASP A 802 20.04 3.83 -9.77
CA ASP A 802 19.51 5.04 -9.12
C ASP A 802 20.57 5.93 -8.42
N TYR A 803 21.87 5.64 -8.56
CA TYR A 803 23.00 6.51 -8.14
C TYR A 803 23.01 7.05 -6.68
N ARG A 804 22.44 6.35 -5.70
CA ARG A 804 22.44 6.78 -4.28
C ARG A 804 23.50 6.10 -3.41
N MET A 805 23.99 6.84 -2.42
CA MET A 805 25.08 6.44 -1.52
C MET A 805 24.70 5.32 -0.53
N ILE A 806 25.72 4.59 -0.08
CA ILE A 806 25.67 3.65 1.05
C ILE A 806 26.91 3.93 1.92
N GLU A 807 26.71 4.07 3.23
CA GLU A 807 27.80 4.10 4.21
C GLU A 807 28.15 2.66 4.63
N LEU A 808 29.43 2.37 4.87
CA LEU A 808 29.93 1.03 5.19
C LEU A 808 30.73 1.05 6.51
N PRO A 809 30.66 -0.01 7.33
CA PRO A 809 31.18 -0.01 8.70
C PRO A 809 32.71 -0.05 8.80
N ASP A 810 33.23 0.28 9.98
CA ASP A 810 34.66 0.51 10.31
C ASP A 810 35.61 -0.70 10.14
N GLU A 811 35.12 -1.88 9.73
CA GLU A 811 35.86 -3.15 9.77
C GLU A 811 36.78 -3.40 8.56
N LEU A 812 37.23 -2.36 7.86
CA LEU A 812 38.14 -2.46 6.70
C LEU A 812 39.39 -1.58 6.86
N ASP A 813 40.48 -2.22 7.25
CA ASP A 813 41.72 -1.57 7.69
C ASP A 813 42.48 -0.83 6.56
N GLY A 814 43.03 0.34 6.91
CA GLY A 814 44.18 0.96 6.23
C GLY A 814 43.98 1.84 4.97
N LEU A 815 42.80 1.94 4.34
CA LEU A 815 42.65 2.70 3.06
C LEU A 815 41.44 3.67 3.00
N PRO A 816 41.66 4.98 2.77
CA PRO A 816 40.57 5.94 2.62
C PRO A 816 39.90 5.83 1.23
N ARG A 817 38.64 5.37 1.19
CA ARG A 817 37.84 5.29 -0.03
C ARG A 817 36.55 6.09 0.10
N TYR A 818 36.48 7.23 -0.59
CA TYR A 818 35.27 8.03 -0.73
C TYR A 818 34.72 7.93 -2.15
N VAL A 819 33.39 7.90 -2.28
CA VAL A 819 32.64 8.08 -3.54
C VAL A 819 31.59 9.16 -3.26
N PHE A 820 31.45 10.15 -4.15
CA PHE A 820 30.63 11.34 -3.89
C PHE A 820 29.36 11.36 -4.76
N ASP A 821 28.27 11.90 -4.19
CA ASP A 821 26.95 12.01 -4.82
C ASP A 821 26.88 13.18 -5.82
N GLY A 822 26.34 12.92 -7.01
CA GLY A 822 26.11 13.86 -8.10
C GLY A 822 24.81 14.66 -8.06
N GLY A 823 24.25 14.99 -6.89
CA GLY A 823 22.87 15.50 -6.78
C GLY A 823 22.63 17.03 -6.64
N SER A 824 23.57 17.84 -6.14
CA SER A 824 23.23 19.18 -5.57
C SER A 824 23.80 20.40 -6.28
N GLY A 825 24.63 20.23 -7.32
CA GLY A 825 25.35 21.34 -7.97
C GLY A 825 26.46 21.98 -7.11
N ALA A 826 26.69 21.49 -5.89
CA ALA A 826 27.75 21.98 -5.02
C ALA A 826 29.15 21.67 -5.61
N GLN A 827 30.04 22.66 -5.58
CA GLN A 827 31.44 22.48 -5.95
C GLN A 827 32.23 21.85 -4.81
N VAL A 828 32.82 20.68 -5.05
CA VAL A 828 33.59 19.97 -4.02
C VAL A 828 35.04 20.47 -3.99
N SER A 829 35.63 20.52 -2.79
CA SER A 829 37.05 20.87 -2.57
C SER A 829 37.77 19.74 -1.81
N LEU A 830 38.67 19.02 -2.48
CA LEU A 830 39.34 17.83 -1.95
C LEU A 830 40.86 18.03 -1.86
N ARG A 831 41.44 17.91 -0.66
CA ARG A 831 42.90 18.06 -0.44
C ARG A 831 43.57 16.74 -0.08
N PHE A 832 44.44 16.27 -0.95
CA PHE A 832 45.11 14.98 -0.81
C PHE A 832 46.28 15.06 0.17
N ARG A 833 46.40 14.11 1.11
CA ARG A 833 47.52 14.05 2.09
C ARG A 833 48.74 13.28 1.56
N GLN A 834 48.55 12.41 0.56
CA GLN A 834 49.56 11.60 -0.11
C GLN A 834 49.33 11.65 -1.64
N PRO A 835 50.28 11.19 -2.49
CA PRO A 835 50.06 11.12 -3.94
C PRO A 835 48.99 10.08 -4.30
N ALA A 836 48.01 10.48 -5.12
CA ALA A 836 46.84 9.67 -5.44
C ALA A 836 46.48 9.75 -6.93
N VAL A 837 45.83 8.70 -7.44
CA VAL A 837 45.15 8.72 -8.73
C VAL A 837 43.64 8.80 -8.48
N VAL A 838 43.02 9.81 -9.06
CA VAL A 838 41.56 9.96 -9.09
C VAL A 838 41.07 9.48 -10.45
N PHE A 839 40.04 8.64 -10.47
CA PHE A 839 39.33 8.26 -11.69
C PHE A 839 38.02 9.06 -11.81
N ALA A 840 37.62 9.36 -13.03
CA ALA A 840 36.40 10.10 -13.33
C ALA A 840 35.76 9.56 -14.62
N ALA A 841 34.43 9.40 -14.61
CA ALA A 841 33.67 9.04 -15.79
C ALA A 841 33.15 10.33 -16.45
N PHE A 842 33.48 10.54 -17.72
CA PHE A 842 33.01 11.67 -18.50
C PHE A 842 32.18 11.17 -19.69
N GLU A 843 30.99 11.74 -19.87
CA GLU A 843 30.06 11.44 -20.96
C GLU A 843 30.22 12.45 -22.11
N TYR A 844 30.11 11.95 -23.35
CA TYR A 844 29.93 12.78 -24.54
C TYR A 844 28.46 12.79 -24.96
N ASN A 845 27.99 13.92 -25.50
CA ASN A 845 26.72 13.97 -26.22
C ASN A 845 26.89 13.51 -27.69
N ALA A 846 25.78 13.39 -28.42
CA ALA A 846 25.74 12.81 -29.77
C ALA A 846 26.48 13.62 -30.85
N SER A 847 26.90 14.88 -30.59
CA SER A 847 27.77 15.65 -31.51
C SER A 847 29.27 15.46 -31.26
N GLY A 848 29.65 14.64 -30.26
CA GLY A 848 31.04 14.42 -29.88
C GLY A 848 31.63 15.51 -28.98
N ALA A 849 30.81 16.44 -28.50
CA ALA A 849 31.18 17.42 -27.49
C ALA A 849 31.04 16.87 -26.06
N TRP A 850 31.76 17.46 -25.12
CA TRP A 850 31.69 17.12 -23.70
C TRP A 850 30.71 18.01 -22.94
N SER A 851 30.23 17.53 -21.81
CA SER A 851 29.39 18.27 -20.85
C SER A 851 30.14 19.32 -20.02
N PHE A 852 31.14 19.98 -20.59
CA PHE A 852 31.86 21.12 -19.99
C PHE A 852 31.20 22.42 -20.47
N GLY A 853 30.88 23.32 -19.55
CA GLY A 853 30.14 24.56 -19.86
C GLY A 853 30.89 25.58 -20.75
N ASP A 854 32.16 25.34 -21.04
CA ASP A 854 33.01 26.15 -21.93
C ASP A 854 33.46 25.39 -23.20
N GLY A 855 32.89 24.20 -23.47
CA GLY A 855 33.11 23.44 -24.71
C GLY A 855 34.44 22.69 -24.82
N ARG A 856 35.23 22.62 -23.73
CA ARG A 856 36.55 21.97 -23.71
C ARG A 856 36.49 20.49 -23.33
N SER A 857 37.62 19.80 -23.48
CA SER A 857 37.78 18.37 -23.17
C SER A 857 38.51 18.11 -21.85
N PRO A 858 38.26 16.96 -21.16
CA PRO A 858 39.03 16.52 -20.00
C PRO A 858 40.55 16.53 -20.24
N HIS A 859 40.98 16.26 -21.47
CA HIS A 859 42.39 16.29 -21.89
C HIS A 859 43.00 17.69 -21.76
N GLU A 860 42.27 18.74 -22.13
CA GLU A 860 42.71 20.13 -21.98
C GLU A 860 42.69 20.60 -20.52
N HIS A 861 41.83 19.99 -19.69
CA HIS A 861 41.89 20.15 -18.23
C HIS A 861 42.99 19.30 -17.57
N GLY A 862 43.75 18.50 -18.32
CA GLY A 862 44.89 17.72 -17.85
C GLY A 862 44.55 16.37 -17.22
N TRP A 863 43.46 15.73 -17.67
CA TRP A 863 43.15 14.33 -17.41
C TRP A 863 43.66 13.44 -18.55
N HIS A 864 43.84 12.14 -18.29
CA HIS A 864 44.29 11.15 -19.28
C HIS A 864 43.25 10.03 -19.43
N VAL A 865 43.02 9.53 -20.65
CA VAL A 865 42.13 8.37 -20.87
C VAL A 865 42.73 7.12 -20.23
N TRP A 866 41.93 6.38 -19.46
CA TRP A 866 42.24 5.00 -19.09
C TRP A 866 41.55 4.01 -20.03
N ARG A 867 40.24 4.14 -20.22
CA ARG A 867 39.42 3.32 -21.14
C ARG A 867 38.24 4.13 -21.68
N SER A 868 37.81 3.81 -22.90
CA SER A 868 36.57 4.31 -23.50
C SER A 868 35.65 3.15 -23.83
N HIS A 869 34.36 3.23 -23.48
CA HIS A 869 33.35 2.24 -23.86
C HIS A 869 32.12 2.94 -24.47
N ALA A 870 31.54 2.31 -25.48
CA ALA A 870 30.23 2.68 -26.01
C ALA A 870 29.14 2.01 -25.16
N TYR A 871 28.08 2.75 -24.83
CA TYR A 871 26.98 2.25 -24.03
C TYR A 871 25.65 2.80 -24.52
N ARG A 872 24.55 2.08 -24.27
CA ARG A 872 23.19 2.54 -24.62
C ARG A 872 22.47 3.07 -23.39
N GLY A 873 22.96 4.20 -22.86
CA GLY A 873 22.18 5.03 -21.94
C GLY A 873 21.10 5.77 -22.72
N SER A 874 19.84 5.71 -22.26
CA SER A 874 18.67 6.23 -22.97
C SER A 874 18.39 7.72 -22.68
N SER A 875 19.42 8.57 -22.76
CA SER A 875 19.37 9.96 -22.27
C SER A 875 18.96 11.01 -23.31
N ASN A 876 18.99 10.73 -24.62
CA ASN A 876 18.42 11.63 -25.64
C ASN A 876 18.05 10.86 -26.94
N PRO A 877 16.87 11.07 -27.59
CA PRO A 877 16.50 10.35 -28.82
C PRO A 877 17.08 10.92 -30.13
N ASP A 878 17.31 12.23 -30.21
CA ASP A 878 17.36 12.95 -31.50
C ASP A 878 18.76 13.04 -32.14
N VAL A 879 19.43 11.89 -32.35
CA VAL A 879 20.40 11.70 -33.46
C VAL A 879 20.33 10.24 -33.93
N ASP A 880 20.13 10.02 -35.24
CA ASP A 880 20.13 8.69 -35.85
C ASP A 880 21.43 7.91 -35.62
N GLY A 881 21.30 6.68 -35.09
CA GLY A 881 22.33 5.65 -35.25
C GLY A 881 23.71 5.90 -34.60
N GLN A 882 23.79 6.62 -33.48
CA GLN A 882 25.06 6.85 -32.76
C GLN A 882 24.99 6.37 -31.30
N PRO A 883 26.08 5.86 -30.68
CA PRO A 883 26.08 5.43 -29.29
C PRO A 883 26.56 6.56 -28.39
N ASN A 884 25.91 6.76 -27.26
CA ASN A 884 26.52 7.53 -26.18
C ASN A 884 27.83 6.83 -25.75
N ARG A 885 28.83 7.63 -25.43
CA ARG A 885 30.15 7.13 -25.03
C ARG A 885 30.49 7.70 -23.67
N ALA A 886 30.91 6.81 -22.78
CA ALA A 886 31.54 7.17 -21.53
C ALA A 886 33.02 6.78 -21.63
N SER A 887 33.89 7.73 -21.31
CA SER A 887 35.31 7.45 -21.11
C SER A 887 35.63 7.57 -19.64
N ILE A 888 36.35 6.57 -19.11
CA ILE A 888 36.98 6.64 -17.81
C ILE A 888 38.34 7.30 -18.01
N TRP A 889 38.52 8.44 -17.36
CA TRP A 889 39.76 9.19 -17.31
C TRP A 889 40.39 9.07 -15.92
N PHE A 890 41.68 9.34 -15.84
CA PHE A 890 42.43 9.40 -14.60
C PHE A 890 43.30 10.65 -14.53
N ARG A 891 43.69 11.05 -13.32
CA ARG A 891 44.70 12.09 -13.11
C ARG A 891 45.50 11.82 -11.84
N GLU A 892 46.83 11.97 -11.93
CA GLU A 892 47.71 11.94 -10.76
C GLU A 892 47.67 13.29 -10.02
N PHE A 893 47.47 13.25 -8.70
CA PHE A 893 47.53 14.41 -7.80
C PHE A 893 48.65 14.22 -6.77
N LYS A 894 49.33 15.32 -6.41
CA LYS A 894 50.44 15.29 -5.45
C LYS A 894 49.96 15.49 -4.01
N ALA A 895 50.74 14.98 -3.06
CA ALA A 895 50.53 15.27 -1.63
C ALA A 895 50.48 16.78 -1.36
N GLY A 896 49.51 17.21 -0.54
CA GLY A 896 49.25 18.61 -0.19
C GLY A 896 48.44 19.40 -1.22
N GLN A 897 48.25 18.88 -2.44
CA GLN A 897 47.52 19.53 -3.53
C GLN A 897 46.00 19.44 -3.30
N THR A 898 45.28 20.49 -3.70
CA THR A 898 43.81 20.57 -3.58
C THR A 898 43.17 20.63 -4.96
N LEU A 899 42.14 19.81 -5.16
CA LEU A 899 41.21 19.84 -6.28
C LEU A 899 40.01 20.73 -5.89
N TYR A 900 39.68 21.71 -6.72
CA TYR A 900 38.61 22.69 -6.48
C TYR A 900 37.63 22.72 -7.65
N GLY A 901 36.39 23.15 -7.38
CA GLY A 901 35.46 23.62 -8.41
C GLY A 901 34.80 22.54 -9.27
N LEU A 902 35.03 21.25 -9.00
CA LEU A 902 34.36 20.19 -9.75
C LEU A 902 32.88 20.08 -9.34
N PRO A 903 31.95 20.01 -10.30
CA PRO A 903 30.60 19.49 -10.05
C PRO A 903 30.70 18.07 -9.50
N SER A 904 29.96 17.76 -8.44
CA SER A 904 30.10 16.47 -7.74
C SER A 904 29.80 15.25 -8.64
N TRP A 905 28.95 15.40 -9.65
CA TRP A 905 28.63 14.35 -10.65
C TRP A 905 29.81 13.96 -11.56
N TRP A 906 30.96 14.65 -11.53
CA TRP A 906 32.17 14.23 -12.26
C TRP A 906 32.93 13.08 -11.58
N LEU A 907 32.70 12.83 -10.28
CA LEU A 907 33.51 11.93 -9.45
C LEU A 907 32.88 10.53 -9.24
N CYS A 908 32.38 9.94 -10.33
CA CYS A 908 31.69 8.64 -10.30
C CYS A 908 32.61 7.40 -10.20
N LEU A 909 33.93 7.54 -10.03
CA LEU A 909 34.87 6.43 -9.84
C LEU A 909 35.95 6.73 -8.80
N GLY A 910 36.55 5.67 -8.26
CA GLY A 910 37.29 5.73 -6.99
C GLY A 910 38.62 6.49 -7.00
N ILE A 911 39.03 6.84 -5.79
CA ILE A 911 40.37 7.35 -5.45
C ILE A 911 41.23 6.16 -5.01
N VAL A 912 42.47 6.07 -5.52
CA VAL A 912 43.48 5.09 -5.08
C VAL A 912 44.83 5.79 -4.89
N ASP A 913 45.74 5.19 -4.13
CA ASP A 913 47.11 5.67 -4.05
C ASP A 913 47.86 5.43 -5.38
N LEU A 914 48.93 6.21 -5.58
CA LEU A 914 49.67 6.22 -6.84
C LEU A 914 50.52 4.97 -7.08
N GLU A 915 50.86 4.20 -6.04
CA GLU A 915 51.69 3.01 -6.15
C GLU A 915 50.83 1.78 -6.50
N THR A 916 49.68 1.62 -5.85
CA THR A 916 48.64 0.66 -6.22
C THR A 916 48.17 0.87 -7.66
N ALA A 917 47.92 2.11 -8.09
CA ALA A 917 47.49 2.41 -9.46
C ALA A 917 48.49 1.91 -10.53
N ARG A 918 49.80 2.04 -10.27
CA ARG A 918 50.86 1.61 -11.20
C ARG A 918 51.00 0.09 -11.29
N ASN A 919 50.48 -0.65 -10.31
CA ASN A 919 50.45 -2.11 -10.31
C ASN A 919 49.22 -2.71 -11.04
N ILE A 920 48.29 -1.87 -11.54
CA ILE A 920 47.12 -2.33 -12.31
C ILE A 920 47.54 -2.81 -13.71
N LYS A 921 47.43 -4.12 -13.97
CA LYS A 921 47.68 -4.71 -15.30
C LYS A 921 46.85 -4.02 -16.39
N GLY A 922 47.54 -3.46 -17.39
CA GLY A 922 46.93 -2.75 -18.51
C GLY A 922 46.78 -1.23 -18.32
N PHE A 923 47.34 -0.66 -17.25
CA PHE A 923 47.47 0.79 -17.09
C PHE A 923 48.74 1.29 -17.81
N THR A 924 48.57 1.91 -18.99
CA THR A 924 49.65 2.52 -19.78
C THR A 924 49.28 3.94 -20.20
N ALA A 925 50.08 4.93 -19.81
CA ALA A 925 49.78 6.34 -20.04
C ALA A 925 50.22 6.79 -21.45
N GLY A 926 49.29 6.81 -22.43
CA GLY A 926 49.54 7.46 -23.73
C GLY A 926 48.51 7.23 -24.85
N LEU A 927 47.81 8.32 -25.21
CA LEU A 927 47.46 8.79 -26.57
C LEU A 927 46.57 7.95 -27.55
N VAL A 928 45.57 8.66 -28.13
CA VAL A 928 45.12 8.67 -29.57
C VAL A 928 43.81 7.92 -30.06
N SER A 929 42.84 8.76 -30.48
CA SER A 929 41.87 8.72 -31.63
C SER A 929 40.68 7.72 -31.84
N THR A 930 39.45 8.29 -31.86
CA THR A 930 38.37 8.28 -32.91
C THR A 930 37.40 7.09 -33.20
N ALA A 931 36.19 7.48 -33.71
CA ALA A 931 35.20 6.76 -34.58
C ALA A 931 34.14 5.78 -33.99
N THR A 932 32.96 5.70 -34.65
CA THR A 932 31.56 5.32 -34.23
C THR A 932 31.05 3.97 -34.84
N PRO A 933 29.74 3.50 -34.91
CA PRO A 933 28.37 4.03 -34.59
C PRO A 933 27.40 3.04 -33.80
N THR A 934 26.05 3.16 -33.87
CA THR A 934 25.03 2.31 -33.15
C THR A 934 23.63 2.20 -33.85
N PRO A 935 22.66 1.35 -33.39
CA PRO A 935 21.22 1.78 -33.39
C PRO A 935 20.21 1.18 -32.35
N HIS A 936 19.39 2.05 -31.71
CA HIS A 936 17.95 1.96 -31.23
C HIS A 936 17.38 0.87 -30.25
N PHE A 937 16.17 1.13 -29.70
CA PHE A 937 15.31 0.31 -28.78
C PHE A 937 13.79 0.47 -29.15
N SER A 938 12.86 -0.29 -28.55
CA SER A 938 11.45 -0.47 -29.06
C SER A 938 10.29 -0.23 -28.05
N HIS A 939 9.04 -0.53 -28.47
CA HIS A 939 7.79 -0.02 -27.86
C HIS A 939 7.14 -0.83 -26.71
N ALA A 940 7.54 -2.08 -26.45
CA ALA A 940 6.73 -3.00 -25.63
C ALA A 940 6.50 -2.50 -24.18
N ASP A 941 7.51 -1.87 -23.58
CA ASP A 941 7.52 -1.45 -22.16
C ASP A 941 6.48 -0.36 -21.81
N LEU A 942 5.91 0.31 -22.81
CA LEU A 942 4.95 1.41 -22.62
C LEU A 942 3.50 0.94 -22.34
N ALA A 943 3.13 -0.28 -22.78
CA ALA A 943 1.75 -0.76 -22.66
C ALA A 943 1.35 -1.15 -21.22
N ALA A 944 2.31 -1.62 -20.41
CA ALA A 944 2.07 -2.28 -19.12
C ALA A 944 1.76 -1.33 -17.93
N ARG A 945 1.39 -0.07 -18.17
CA ARG A 945 1.28 0.98 -17.14
C ARG A 945 -0.04 1.77 -17.11
N ILE A 946 -1.07 1.30 -17.82
CA ILE A 946 -2.37 1.98 -17.93
C ILE A 946 -3.34 1.52 -16.82
N ARG A 947 -4.07 2.46 -16.21
CA ARG A 947 -5.16 2.19 -15.25
C ARG A 947 -6.43 1.77 -16.01
N PRO A 948 -7.23 0.79 -15.55
CA PRO A 948 -8.54 0.53 -16.14
C PRO A 948 -9.47 1.73 -15.98
N LEU A 949 -10.14 2.11 -17.07
CA LEU A 949 -11.02 3.27 -17.16
C LEU A 949 -12.29 3.07 -16.32
N LYS A 950 -12.70 4.07 -15.55
CA LYS A 950 -13.88 4.01 -14.68
C LYS A 950 -15.16 4.40 -15.43
N VAL A 951 -15.41 3.66 -16.49
CA VAL A 951 -16.58 3.59 -17.37
C VAL A 951 -17.89 3.10 -16.72
N PRO A 952 -18.88 3.88 -16.25
CA PRO A 952 -20.14 3.27 -15.80
C PRO A 952 -20.93 2.69 -16.99
N LEU A 953 -21.71 1.65 -16.74
CA LEU A 953 -22.78 1.24 -17.65
C LEU A 953 -23.99 2.15 -17.43
N PHE A 954 -24.60 2.63 -18.52
CA PHE A 954 -25.75 3.54 -18.49
C PHE A 954 -26.95 2.89 -19.17
N GLU A 955 -28.09 2.86 -18.48
CA GLU A 955 -29.33 2.28 -19.04
C GLU A 955 -30.07 3.28 -19.94
N THR A 956 -29.98 4.59 -19.65
CA THR A 956 -30.73 5.64 -20.34
C THR A 956 -29.88 6.87 -20.64
N ALA A 957 -30.26 7.63 -21.66
CA ALA A 957 -29.62 8.91 -21.98
C ALA A 957 -29.73 9.94 -20.84
N ASP A 958 -30.77 9.83 -19.99
CA ASP A 958 -30.91 10.67 -18.79
C ASP A 958 -29.95 10.26 -17.68
N SER A 959 -29.68 8.96 -17.49
CA SER A 959 -28.63 8.51 -16.55
C SER A 959 -27.23 9.02 -16.94
N ILE A 960 -26.94 9.15 -18.26
CA ILE A 960 -25.73 9.81 -18.75
C ILE A 960 -25.75 11.30 -18.39
N ARG A 961 -26.84 12.02 -18.68
CA ARG A 961 -26.97 13.46 -18.37
C ARG A 961 -26.83 13.77 -16.89
N GLU A 962 -27.43 12.95 -16.02
CA GLU A 962 -27.29 13.08 -14.57
C GLU A 962 -25.86 12.80 -14.12
N TRP A 963 -25.26 11.68 -14.55
CA TRP A 963 -23.86 11.36 -14.23
C TRP A 963 -22.92 12.47 -14.68
N GLN A 964 -23.02 12.94 -15.93
CA GLN A 964 -22.25 14.08 -16.44
C GLN A 964 -22.45 15.32 -15.58
N THR A 965 -23.67 15.59 -15.10
CA THR A 965 -23.96 16.75 -14.24
C THR A 965 -23.27 16.62 -12.89
N GLN A 966 -23.30 15.45 -12.25
CA GLN A 966 -22.60 15.24 -10.98
C GLN A 966 -21.08 15.22 -11.15
N GLN A 967 -20.56 14.60 -12.22
CA GLN A 967 -19.13 14.59 -12.52
C GLN A 967 -18.60 15.97 -12.90
N ARG A 968 -19.34 16.81 -13.65
CA ARG A 968 -18.98 18.22 -13.86
C ARG A 968 -18.93 18.99 -12.55
N LYS A 969 -19.91 18.82 -11.65
CA LYS A 969 -19.88 19.46 -10.32
C LYS A 969 -18.65 19.02 -9.51
N LEU A 970 -18.31 17.72 -9.52
CA LEU A 970 -17.12 17.19 -8.85
C LEU A 970 -15.83 17.73 -9.48
N PHE A 971 -15.72 17.69 -10.80
CA PHE A 971 -14.59 18.21 -11.57
C PHE A 971 -14.37 19.70 -11.29
N ILE A 972 -15.42 20.53 -11.37
CA ILE A 972 -15.37 21.95 -11.03
C ILE A 972 -14.99 22.14 -9.55
N LYS A 973 -15.58 21.40 -8.60
CA LYS A 973 -15.23 21.48 -7.17
C LYS A 973 -13.77 21.05 -6.87
N ARG A 974 -13.14 20.25 -7.73
CA ARG A 974 -11.73 19.84 -7.63
C ARG A 974 -10.77 20.78 -8.38
N MET A 975 -11.22 21.42 -9.47
CA MET A 975 -10.41 22.35 -10.29
C MET A 975 -10.47 23.80 -9.80
N VAL A 976 -11.60 24.23 -9.23
CA VAL A 976 -11.87 25.62 -8.83
C VAL A 976 -11.93 25.69 -7.32
N PHE A 977 -10.83 26.13 -6.71
CA PHE A 977 -10.81 26.60 -5.33
C PHE A 977 -11.52 27.98 -5.26
N PRO A 978 -12.24 28.32 -4.18
CA PRO A 978 -12.91 29.62 -4.05
C PRO A 978 -11.86 30.73 -3.84
N TYR A 979 -11.45 31.38 -4.92
CA TYR A 979 -10.59 32.56 -4.90
C TYR A 979 -11.44 33.83 -5.02
N GLU A 980 -11.46 34.67 -3.98
CA GLU A 980 -12.40 35.80 -3.89
C GLU A 980 -11.91 37.11 -4.54
N GLY A 981 -10.69 37.13 -5.08
CA GLY A 981 -10.10 38.33 -5.69
C GLY A 981 -10.77 38.77 -6.99
N THR A 982 -11.09 40.07 -7.10
CA THR A 982 -11.63 40.66 -8.33
C THR A 982 -10.58 40.74 -9.43
N ILE A 983 -10.81 40.05 -10.55
CA ILE A 983 -10.00 40.20 -11.76
C ILE A 983 -10.49 41.40 -12.59
N SER A 984 -9.55 42.30 -12.91
CA SER A 984 -9.72 43.32 -13.95
C SER A 984 -9.01 42.89 -15.24
N ALA A 985 -9.64 43.19 -16.38
CA ALA A 985 -9.16 42.86 -17.72
C ALA A 985 -8.95 44.15 -18.52
N ASP A 986 -7.76 44.72 -18.41
CA ASP A 986 -7.41 46.02 -19.01
C ASP A 986 -6.87 45.82 -20.45
N PRO A 987 -7.42 46.48 -21.48
CA PRO A 987 -6.95 46.35 -22.86
C PRO A 987 -5.60 47.04 -23.04
N GLY A 988 -4.57 46.23 -23.29
CA GLY A 988 -3.19 46.66 -23.51
C GLY A 988 -2.93 47.17 -24.93
N LEU A 989 -1.64 47.19 -25.31
CA LEU A 989 -1.20 47.71 -26.60
C LEU A 989 -1.89 47.01 -27.78
N VAL A 990 -2.14 47.78 -28.84
CA VAL A 990 -2.43 47.27 -30.17
C VAL A 990 -1.14 47.24 -30.97
N SER A 991 -0.77 46.07 -31.49
CA SER A 991 0.32 45.89 -32.46
C SER A 991 -0.24 45.45 -33.81
N GLU A 992 0.49 45.74 -34.89
CA GLU A 992 0.09 45.36 -36.24
C GLU A 992 1.15 44.51 -36.92
N SER A 993 0.70 43.51 -37.70
CA SER A 993 1.50 42.77 -38.67
C SER A 993 1.00 43.05 -40.10
N THR A 994 1.53 42.33 -41.08
CA THR A 994 1.04 42.30 -42.47
C THR A 994 -0.34 41.64 -42.59
N LEU A 995 -0.69 40.71 -41.70
CA LEU A 995 -1.86 39.84 -41.80
C LEU A 995 -3.00 40.24 -40.84
N TYR A 996 -2.68 40.80 -39.67
CA TYR A 996 -3.64 41.06 -38.60
C TYR A 996 -3.28 42.30 -37.76
N SER A 997 -4.26 42.83 -37.04
CA SER A 997 -4.05 43.61 -35.83
C SER A 997 -4.19 42.69 -34.61
N GLN A 998 -3.38 42.96 -33.59
CA GLN A 998 -3.31 42.21 -32.34
C GLN A 998 -3.64 43.17 -31.19
N GLN A 999 -4.59 42.81 -30.35
CA GLN A 999 -4.90 43.52 -29.12
C GLN A 999 -4.52 42.65 -27.92
N GLU A 1000 -3.60 43.14 -27.09
CA GLU A 1000 -3.25 42.48 -25.82
C GLU A 1000 -4.29 42.77 -24.73
N PHE A 1001 -4.47 41.83 -23.82
CA PHE A 1001 -5.24 41.98 -22.59
C PHE A 1001 -4.44 41.44 -21.41
N HIS A 1002 -4.46 42.15 -20.29
CA HIS A 1002 -3.86 41.69 -19.04
C HIS A 1002 -4.95 41.18 -18.09
N VAL A 1003 -4.72 40.05 -17.44
CA VAL A 1003 -5.48 39.64 -16.25
C VAL A 1003 -4.68 40.05 -15.02
N THR A 1004 -5.27 40.88 -14.17
CA THR A 1004 -4.66 41.30 -12.91
C THR A 1004 -5.51 40.91 -11.71
N ILE A 1005 -4.86 40.60 -10.59
CA ILE A 1005 -5.47 40.42 -9.27
C ILE A 1005 -4.81 41.42 -8.32
N GLU A 1006 -5.63 42.21 -7.61
CA GLU A 1006 -5.19 43.24 -6.66
C GLU A 1006 -4.22 44.30 -7.26
N GLY A 1007 -4.17 44.40 -8.60
CA GLY A 1007 -3.28 45.28 -9.37
C GLY A 1007 -2.04 44.58 -9.94
N GLU A 1008 -1.69 43.39 -9.45
CA GLU A 1008 -0.56 42.59 -9.95
C GLU A 1008 -0.93 41.77 -11.19
N ARG A 1009 -0.03 41.72 -12.18
CA ARG A 1009 -0.29 41.09 -13.49
C ARG A 1009 0.02 39.60 -13.45
N LEU A 1010 -1.00 38.76 -13.61
CA LEU A 1010 -0.84 37.30 -13.56
C LEU A 1010 -0.54 36.69 -14.93
N PHE A 1011 -1.30 37.03 -15.96
CA PHE A 1011 -1.10 36.51 -17.32
C PHE A 1011 -1.68 37.45 -18.39
N ARG A 1012 -1.40 37.11 -19.65
CA ARG A 1012 -1.74 37.88 -20.85
C ARG A 1012 -2.57 36.99 -21.78
N TYR A 1013 -3.50 37.58 -22.53
CA TYR A 1013 -4.13 36.91 -23.67
C TYR A 1013 -4.29 37.89 -24.84
N PHE A 1014 -4.43 37.38 -26.06
CA PHE A 1014 -4.41 38.20 -27.28
C PHE A 1014 -5.67 37.99 -28.11
N ARG A 1015 -6.19 39.08 -28.68
CA ARG A 1015 -7.19 39.01 -29.74
C ARG A 1015 -6.51 39.34 -31.07
N LEU A 1016 -6.63 38.46 -32.05
CA LEU A 1016 -6.19 38.71 -33.42
C LEU A 1016 -7.39 39.01 -34.31
N GLN A 1017 -7.28 40.07 -35.10
CA GLN A 1017 -8.25 40.48 -36.09
C GLN A 1017 -7.58 40.54 -37.47
N PRO A 1018 -7.98 39.72 -38.45
CA PRO A 1018 -7.45 39.80 -39.81
C PRO A 1018 -7.76 41.16 -40.44
N LYS A 1019 -6.74 41.85 -40.97
CA LYS A 1019 -6.87 43.24 -41.46
C LYS A 1019 -7.90 43.43 -42.59
N ASN A 1020 -8.23 42.36 -43.30
CA ASN A 1020 -9.17 42.37 -44.43
C ASN A 1020 -10.63 42.08 -44.03
N ILE A 1021 -10.97 42.06 -42.73
CA ILE A 1021 -12.32 41.75 -42.22
C ILE A 1021 -12.87 42.94 -41.40
N PRO A 1022 -14.00 43.56 -41.80
CA PRO A 1022 -14.59 44.70 -41.09
C PRO A 1022 -15.08 44.38 -39.67
N LEU A 1023 -14.89 45.33 -38.75
CA LEU A 1023 -15.34 45.29 -37.35
C LEU A 1023 -16.87 45.10 -37.16
N SER A 1024 -17.68 45.28 -38.20
CA SER A 1024 -19.14 45.13 -38.13
C SER A 1024 -19.64 43.69 -38.04
N ASN A 1025 -18.76 42.69 -38.25
CA ASN A 1025 -19.10 41.28 -38.21
C ASN A 1025 -18.64 40.65 -36.87
N LYS A 1026 -19.47 39.78 -36.27
CA LYS A 1026 -19.23 39.14 -34.96
C LYS A 1026 -18.14 38.04 -34.97
N TYR A 1027 -16.95 38.34 -35.47
CA TYR A 1027 -15.88 37.35 -35.68
C TYR A 1027 -14.46 37.82 -35.30
N PRO A 1028 -14.14 37.94 -34.00
CA PRO A 1028 -12.77 38.01 -33.50
C PRO A 1028 -12.26 36.64 -33.03
N ALA A 1029 -11.01 36.28 -33.34
CA ALA A 1029 -10.34 35.16 -32.70
C ALA A 1029 -9.55 35.67 -31.48
N VAL A 1030 -9.92 35.21 -30.28
CA VAL A 1030 -9.11 35.37 -29.06
C VAL A 1030 -8.26 34.11 -28.89
N ILE A 1031 -6.95 34.27 -28.88
CA ILE A 1031 -5.96 33.22 -28.65
C ILE A 1031 -5.29 33.49 -27.30
N CYS A 1032 -5.51 32.58 -26.36
CA CYS A 1032 -4.85 32.61 -25.07
C CYS A 1032 -3.71 31.59 -25.05
N PHE A 1033 -2.48 32.08 -25.21
CA PHE A 1033 -1.29 31.33 -24.85
C PHE A 1033 -1.16 31.28 -23.32
N MET A 1034 -1.09 30.09 -22.74
CA MET A 1034 -0.71 29.87 -21.34
C MET A 1034 0.45 28.89 -21.29
N GLY A 1035 1.67 29.41 -21.17
CA GLY A 1035 2.93 28.65 -21.23
C GLY A 1035 4.12 29.50 -20.79
N HIS A 1036 5.28 28.88 -20.57
CA HIS A 1036 6.41 29.48 -19.83
C HIS A 1036 7.73 29.55 -20.63
N GLY A 1037 7.65 29.47 -21.96
CA GLY A 1037 8.78 29.74 -22.85
C GLY A 1037 9.02 31.24 -23.06
N LYS A 1038 9.92 31.56 -23.99
CA LYS A 1038 10.14 32.94 -24.46
C LYS A 1038 8.88 33.48 -25.13
N VAL A 1039 7.98 34.10 -24.36
CA VAL A 1039 6.81 34.83 -24.87
C VAL A 1039 7.26 35.92 -25.85
N GLN A 1040 8.45 36.50 -25.64
CA GLN A 1040 9.11 37.38 -26.60
C GLN A 1040 9.26 36.76 -28.00
N GLN A 1041 9.58 35.46 -28.12
CA GLN A 1041 9.78 34.83 -29.43
C GLN A 1041 8.46 34.72 -30.20
N VAL A 1042 7.38 34.27 -29.53
CA VAL A 1042 6.03 34.25 -30.11
C VAL A 1042 5.53 35.67 -30.44
N LEU A 1043 5.94 36.69 -29.68
CA LEU A 1043 5.62 38.10 -29.96
C LEU A 1043 6.50 38.76 -31.04
N GLN A 1044 7.69 38.23 -31.32
CA GLN A 1044 8.61 38.72 -32.35
C GLN A 1044 8.37 38.05 -33.70
N GLU A 1045 7.98 36.77 -33.71
CA GLU A 1045 7.61 36.03 -34.91
C GLU A 1045 6.17 36.35 -35.37
N GLN A 1046 5.97 37.55 -35.93
CA GLN A 1046 4.69 38.04 -36.49
C GLN A 1046 4.07 37.17 -37.61
N ASP A 1047 4.83 36.21 -38.14
CA ASP A 1047 4.39 35.25 -39.17
C ASP A 1047 4.54 33.78 -38.71
N SER A 1048 4.62 33.54 -37.39
CA SER A 1048 4.74 32.18 -36.81
C SER A 1048 3.57 31.25 -37.16
N TYR A 1049 3.84 29.95 -37.18
CA TYR A 1049 2.88 28.91 -37.58
C TYR A 1049 1.57 28.96 -36.77
N GLN A 1050 1.66 29.21 -35.46
CA GLN A 1050 0.54 29.35 -34.55
C GLN A 1050 -0.35 30.55 -34.93
N HIS A 1051 0.25 31.70 -35.22
CA HIS A 1051 -0.46 32.90 -35.69
C HIS A 1051 -1.11 32.68 -37.05
N ALA A 1052 -0.44 31.98 -37.98
CA ALA A 1052 -1.02 31.61 -39.27
C ALA A 1052 -2.23 30.67 -39.13
N CYS A 1053 -2.14 29.64 -38.27
CA CYS A 1053 -3.26 28.74 -37.96
C CYS A 1053 -4.45 29.51 -37.38
N ALA A 1054 -4.20 30.40 -36.42
CA ALA A 1054 -5.24 31.20 -35.78
C ALA A 1054 -5.86 32.24 -36.73
N ALA A 1055 -5.09 32.83 -37.64
CA ALA A 1055 -5.60 33.74 -38.67
C ALA A 1055 -6.56 33.03 -39.64
N GLU A 1056 -6.33 31.76 -39.98
CA GLU A 1056 -7.26 30.96 -40.78
C GLU A 1056 -8.54 30.59 -40.01
N PHE A 1057 -8.46 30.31 -38.71
CA PHE A 1057 -9.66 30.16 -37.85
C PHE A 1057 -10.47 31.46 -37.76
N ALA A 1058 -9.79 32.60 -37.63
CA ALA A 1058 -10.43 33.92 -37.62
C ALA A 1058 -11.14 34.23 -38.95
N LYS A 1059 -10.49 33.94 -40.10
CA LYS A 1059 -11.10 34.05 -41.45
C LYS A 1059 -12.34 33.18 -41.61
N ALA A 1060 -12.39 32.02 -40.95
CA ALA A 1060 -13.52 31.10 -40.97
C ALA A 1060 -14.67 31.48 -40.01
N GLY A 1061 -14.48 32.53 -39.18
CA GLY A 1061 -15.49 33.00 -38.24
C GLY A 1061 -15.56 32.22 -36.93
N TYR A 1062 -14.46 31.58 -36.50
CA TYR A 1062 -14.42 30.78 -35.28
C TYR A 1062 -13.56 31.39 -34.19
N LEU A 1063 -14.09 31.37 -32.97
CA LEU A 1063 -13.30 31.64 -31.78
C LEU A 1063 -12.62 30.34 -31.33
N VAL A 1064 -11.28 30.33 -31.37
CA VAL A 1064 -10.47 29.14 -31.14
C VAL A 1064 -9.33 29.45 -30.19
N PHE A 1065 -9.38 28.86 -29.00
CA PHE A 1065 -8.25 28.79 -28.09
C PHE A 1065 -7.17 27.88 -28.69
N VAL A 1066 -5.93 28.34 -28.77
CA VAL A 1066 -4.74 27.53 -29.13
C VAL A 1066 -3.82 27.55 -27.92
N MET A 1067 -3.72 26.40 -27.25
CA MET A 1067 -2.92 26.25 -26.03
C MET A 1067 -1.67 25.42 -26.34
N GLU A 1068 -0.49 25.93 -25.96
CA GLU A 1068 0.81 25.26 -26.10
C GLU A 1068 1.63 25.39 -24.81
N ASN A 1069 2.22 24.28 -24.38
CA ASN A 1069 3.13 24.22 -23.24
C ASN A 1069 4.58 24.37 -23.72
N ILE A 1070 4.95 25.61 -24.08
CA ILE A 1070 6.37 25.96 -24.26
C ILE A 1070 6.99 25.96 -22.87
N GLY A 1071 7.93 25.05 -22.60
CA GLY A 1071 8.47 24.82 -21.27
C GLY A 1071 9.76 25.58 -20.96
N MET A 1072 10.38 25.20 -19.84
CA MET A 1072 11.40 26.04 -19.18
C MET A 1072 12.80 25.87 -19.78
N GLU A 1073 13.38 26.97 -20.27
CA GLU A 1073 14.84 27.12 -20.38
C GLU A 1073 15.40 27.72 -19.09
N SER A 1074 16.50 27.19 -18.58
CA SER A 1074 17.25 27.82 -17.49
C SER A 1074 18.22 28.88 -18.05
N GLY A 1075 17.94 30.18 -17.86
CA GLY A 1075 19.01 31.18 -17.97
C GLY A 1075 18.65 32.66 -18.23
N THR A 1076 17.48 33.01 -18.76
CA THR A 1076 17.24 34.38 -19.26
C THR A 1076 16.13 35.19 -18.60
N ASP A 1077 15.10 34.56 -18.03
CA ASP A 1077 14.07 35.25 -17.24
C ASP A 1077 14.24 34.91 -15.76
N THR A 1078 14.19 35.92 -14.88
CA THR A 1078 14.50 35.75 -13.45
C THR A 1078 13.36 35.08 -12.70
N HIS A 1079 13.65 33.93 -12.06
CA HIS A 1079 12.72 33.16 -11.22
C HIS A 1079 11.92 33.97 -10.17
N LEU A 1080 12.42 35.14 -9.75
CA LEU A 1080 11.90 35.96 -8.64
C LEU A 1080 10.43 36.35 -8.77
N ASP A 1081 9.93 36.65 -9.97
CA ASP A 1081 8.56 37.18 -10.12
C ASP A 1081 7.48 36.08 -10.04
N LEU A 1082 7.80 34.84 -10.41
CA LEU A 1082 6.90 33.70 -10.19
C LEU A 1082 7.14 32.98 -8.86
N ASP A 1083 8.35 33.08 -8.30
CA ASP A 1083 8.60 32.69 -6.90
C ASP A 1083 7.86 33.61 -5.90
N ARG A 1084 7.39 34.80 -6.32
CA ARG A 1084 6.36 35.56 -5.60
C ARG A 1084 4.97 34.93 -5.72
N LEU A 1085 4.56 34.47 -6.90
CA LEU A 1085 3.23 33.86 -7.13
C LEU A 1085 3.08 32.51 -6.43
N HIS A 1086 4.14 31.69 -6.34
CA HIS A 1086 4.14 30.47 -5.51
C HIS A 1086 4.06 30.73 -3.99
N ARG A 1087 4.22 31.98 -3.52
CA ARG A 1087 4.04 32.34 -2.09
C ARG A 1087 2.58 32.62 -1.73
N LEU A 1088 1.66 32.59 -2.70
CA LEU A 1088 0.23 32.43 -2.43
C LEU A 1088 -0.02 30.99 -1.95
N GLU A 1089 0.13 30.77 -0.64
CA GLU A 1089 -0.41 29.67 0.16
C GLU A 1089 -0.35 28.24 -0.43
N GLY A 1090 0.75 27.89 -1.11
CA GLY A 1090 1.11 26.50 -1.40
C GLY A 1090 0.46 25.86 -2.63
N TYR A 1091 -0.10 26.66 -3.56
CA TYR A 1091 -0.70 26.14 -4.79
C TYR A 1091 0.33 25.78 -5.87
N GLY A 1092 0.12 24.66 -6.58
CA GLY A 1092 0.92 24.25 -7.73
C GLY A 1092 0.41 24.83 -9.05
N TRP A 1093 1.32 25.31 -9.91
CA TRP A 1093 1.10 25.97 -11.21
C TRP A 1093 -0.13 25.51 -12.02
N TYR A 1094 -0.29 24.20 -12.26
CA TYR A 1094 -1.41 23.67 -13.04
C TYR A 1094 -2.80 23.99 -12.45
N SER A 1095 -2.91 24.05 -11.12
CA SER A 1095 -4.16 24.39 -10.42
C SER A 1095 -4.60 25.82 -10.76
N LEU A 1096 -3.65 26.75 -10.83
CA LEU A 1096 -3.89 28.14 -11.25
C LEU A 1096 -4.32 28.20 -12.72
N LEU A 1097 -3.65 27.45 -13.61
CA LEU A 1097 -4.05 27.36 -15.03
C LEU A 1097 -5.52 26.92 -15.19
N PHE A 1098 -5.95 25.86 -14.49
CA PHE A 1098 -7.33 25.36 -14.57
C PHE A 1098 -8.36 26.34 -14.00
N ALA A 1099 -8.05 27.04 -12.89
CA ALA A 1099 -8.91 28.10 -12.37
C ALA A 1099 -9.07 29.26 -13.37
N HIS A 1100 -7.96 29.71 -13.98
CA HIS A 1100 -7.97 30.79 -14.97
C HIS A 1100 -8.76 30.46 -16.24
N GLN A 1101 -8.81 29.18 -16.68
CA GLN A 1101 -9.63 28.76 -17.83
C GLN A 1101 -11.11 29.15 -17.67
N ARG A 1102 -11.69 29.04 -16.46
CA ARG A 1102 -13.09 29.36 -16.21
C ARG A 1102 -13.38 30.83 -16.49
N MET A 1103 -12.53 31.70 -15.97
CA MET A 1103 -12.68 33.16 -16.06
C MET A 1103 -12.44 33.66 -17.48
N LEU A 1104 -11.47 33.06 -18.18
CA LEU A 1104 -11.21 33.30 -19.59
C LEU A 1104 -12.44 32.94 -20.47
N LEU A 1105 -13.06 31.78 -20.23
CA LEU A 1105 -14.29 31.37 -20.93
C LEU A 1105 -15.46 32.32 -20.64
N ASP A 1106 -15.71 32.64 -19.38
CA ASP A 1106 -16.78 33.60 -19.01
C ASP A 1106 -16.55 34.98 -19.64
N ARG A 1107 -15.31 35.47 -19.68
CA ARG A 1107 -14.98 36.71 -20.38
C ARG A 1107 -15.25 36.60 -21.88
N VAL A 1108 -14.86 35.49 -22.51
CA VAL A 1108 -15.12 35.20 -23.93
C VAL A 1108 -16.61 35.18 -24.27
N PHE A 1109 -17.44 34.50 -23.47
CA PHE A 1109 -18.89 34.45 -23.70
C PHE A 1109 -19.61 35.76 -23.34
N SER A 1110 -18.95 36.68 -22.62
CA SER A 1110 -19.46 38.03 -22.32
C SER A 1110 -19.15 39.08 -23.41
N ASP A 1111 -18.29 38.77 -24.38
CA ASP A 1111 -17.82 39.72 -25.38
C ASP A 1111 -18.89 39.95 -26.46
N PRO A 1112 -19.42 41.18 -26.65
CA PRO A 1112 -20.48 41.44 -27.62
C PRO A 1112 -20.06 41.22 -29.08
N ASN A 1113 -18.75 41.13 -29.34
CA ASN A 1113 -18.19 40.85 -30.66
C ASN A 1113 -18.10 39.36 -30.97
N VAL A 1114 -18.19 38.47 -29.97
CA VAL A 1114 -18.08 37.02 -30.12
C VAL A 1114 -19.44 36.41 -30.44
N ASP A 1115 -19.51 35.54 -31.45
CA ASP A 1115 -20.64 34.63 -31.57
C ASP A 1115 -20.55 33.49 -30.54
N SER A 1116 -21.29 33.65 -29.44
CA SER A 1116 -21.40 32.67 -28.35
C SER A 1116 -21.77 31.24 -28.78
N GLN A 1117 -22.34 31.05 -29.98
CA GLN A 1117 -22.71 29.72 -30.50
C GLN A 1117 -21.57 29.03 -31.27
N ARG A 1118 -20.46 29.74 -31.56
CA ARG A 1118 -19.37 29.28 -32.43
C ARG A 1118 -17.99 29.31 -31.76
N VAL A 1119 -17.96 28.89 -30.48
CA VAL A 1119 -16.76 28.83 -29.65
C VAL A 1119 -16.22 27.40 -29.57
N GLY A 1120 -14.96 27.19 -29.99
CA GLY A 1120 -14.27 25.89 -29.97
C GLY A 1120 -12.90 25.95 -29.26
N VAL A 1121 -12.39 24.78 -28.89
CA VAL A 1121 -11.12 24.63 -28.14
C VAL A 1121 -10.18 23.63 -28.83
N THR A 1122 -8.89 23.97 -28.96
CA THR A 1122 -7.86 23.08 -29.52
C THR A 1122 -6.49 23.28 -28.88
N GLY A 1123 -5.63 22.28 -28.96
CA GLY A 1123 -4.27 22.36 -28.43
C GLY A 1123 -3.48 21.09 -28.67
N VAL A 1124 -2.17 21.16 -28.46
CA VAL A 1124 -1.23 20.05 -28.65
C VAL A 1124 -0.57 19.62 -27.33
N SER A 1125 -0.36 18.32 -27.14
CA SER A 1125 0.21 17.73 -25.92
C SER A 1125 -0.54 18.22 -24.66
N THR A 1126 0.14 18.83 -23.69
CA THR A 1126 -0.46 19.42 -22.48
C THR A 1126 -1.57 20.45 -22.82
N GLY A 1127 -1.44 21.15 -23.93
CA GLY A 1127 -2.47 22.05 -24.46
C GLY A 1127 -3.72 21.33 -24.97
N GLY A 1128 -3.58 20.09 -25.44
CA GLY A 1128 -4.70 19.21 -25.79
C GLY A 1128 -5.52 18.78 -24.57
N LEU A 1129 -4.85 18.47 -23.45
CA LEU A 1129 -5.52 18.26 -22.15
C LEU A 1129 -6.26 19.53 -21.71
N LEU A 1130 -5.63 20.69 -21.83
CA LEU A 1130 -6.25 21.97 -21.46
C LEU A 1130 -7.46 22.33 -22.36
N ALA A 1131 -7.43 21.99 -23.65
CA ALA A 1131 -8.60 22.10 -24.51
C ALA A 1131 -9.73 21.14 -24.06
N LEU A 1132 -9.39 19.90 -23.69
CA LEU A 1132 -10.36 18.92 -23.21
C LEU A 1132 -11.00 19.32 -21.86
N SER A 1133 -10.21 19.86 -20.93
CA SER A 1133 -10.71 20.35 -19.63
C SER A 1133 -11.65 21.55 -19.79
N ALA A 1134 -11.35 22.48 -20.71
CA ALA A 1134 -12.20 23.62 -21.01
C ALA A 1134 -13.59 23.18 -21.53
N ALA A 1135 -13.61 22.21 -22.45
CA ALA A 1135 -14.87 21.63 -22.95
C ALA A 1135 -15.60 20.80 -21.88
N ALA A 1136 -14.89 20.04 -21.04
CA ALA A 1136 -15.50 19.30 -19.93
C ALA A 1136 -16.14 20.24 -18.89
N MET A 1137 -15.49 21.37 -18.59
CA MET A 1137 -15.92 22.35 -17.60
C MET A 1137 -17.10 23.21 -18.04
N ASP A 1138 -17.14 23.69 -19.29
CA ASP A 1138 -18.20 24.58 -19.76
C ASP A 1138 -19.00 23.99 -20.93
N THR A 1139 -20.34 23.99 -20.79
CA THR A 1139 -21.27 23.44 -21.78
C THR A 1139 -21.52 24.35 -22.98
N ARG A 1140 -21.14 25.64 -22.92
CA ARG A 1140 -21.26 26.59 -24.04
C ARG A 1140 -20.17 26.42 -25.09
N VAL A 1141 -19.06 25.76 -24.75
CA VAL A 1141 -18.04 25.35 -25.73
C VAL A 1141 -18.65 24.30 -26.64
N ALA A 1142 -18.75 24.60 -27.95
CA ALA A 1142 -19.58 23.83 -28.89
C ALA A 1142 -18.87 22.59 -29.47
N ALA A 1143 -17.54 22.64 -29.65
CA ALA A 1143 -16.74 21.50 -30.12
C ALA A 1143 -15.29 21.55 -29.59
N ALA A 1144 -14.63 20.39 -29.53
CA ALA A 1144 -13.25 20.25 -29.05
C ALA A 1144 -12.37 19.44 -30.01
N SER A 1145 -11.08 19.82 -30.13
CA SER A 1145 -10.08 19.09 -30.92
C SER A 1145 -8.79 18.89 -30.12
N VAL A 1146 -8.54 17.67 -29.64
CA VAL A 1146 -7.30 17.30 -28.93
C VAL A 1146 -6.25 16.84 -29.94
N GLN A 1147 -4.99 17.24 -29.78
CA GLN A 1147 -3.89 16.79 -30.63
C GLN A 1147 -2.71 16.29 -29.80
N GLY A 1148 -2.23 15.10 -30.14
CA GLY A 1148 -1.14 14.40 -29.47
C GLY A 1148 -1.50 13.81 -28.10
N ILE A 1149 -0.77 12.74 -27.76
CA ILE A 1149 -0.70 12.10 -26.44
C ILE A 1149 -2.07 11.76 -25.81
N PHE A 1150 -2.99 11.21 -26.60
CA PHE A 1150 -4.26 10.67 -26.12
C PHE A 1150 -4.10 9.20 -25.72
N GLY A 1151 -3.99 8.92 -24.41
CA GLY A 1151 -3.85 7.54 -23.90
C GLY A 1151 -3.95 7.40 -22.37
N SER A 1152 -3.29 8.27 -21.60
CA SER A 1152 -3.58 8.48 -20.16
C SER A 1152 -2.84 9.72 -19.64
N MET A 1153 -3.52 10.56 -18.86
CA MET A 1153 -2.91 11.68 -18.12
C MET A 1153 -1.71 11.24 -17.27
N ARG A 1154 -1.67 9.98 -16.81
CA ARG A 1154 -0.55 9.47 -16.01
C ARG A 1154 0.71 9.30 -16.84
N VAL A 1155 0.59 8.66 -18.01
CA VAL A 1155 1.77 8.28 -18.82
C VAL A 1155 2.30 9.47 -19.64
N SER A 1156 1.45 10.41 -20.06
CA SER A 1156 1.89 11.70 -20.64
C SER A 1156 2.78 12.47 -19.66
N PHE A 1157 2.31 12.70 -18.44
CA PHE A 1157 3.06 13.42 -17.41
C PHE A 1157 4.31 12.67 -16.93
N ILE A 1158 4.34 11.33 -16.99
CA ILE A 1158 5.56 10.54 -16.70
C ILE A 1158 6.64 10.75 -17.78
N ARG A 1159 6.25 10.93 -19.05
CA ARG A 1159 7.18 11.14 -20.17
C ARG A 1159 7.75 12.56 -20.16
N ASP A 1160 6.91 13.58 -19.94
CA ASP A 1160 7.32 14.99 -19.92
C ASP A 1160 8.07 15.41 -18.64
N ARG A 1161 7.95 14.64 -17.54
CA ARG A 1161 8.51 14.97 -16.22
C ARG A 1161 10.01 15.24 -16.22
N ASN A 1162 10.73 14.65 -17.17
CA ASN A 1162 12.19 14.72 -17.27
C ASN A 1162 12.67 15.74 -18.32
N GLN A 1163 11.78 16.47 -19.00
CA GLN A 1163 12.18 17.35 -20.12
C GLN A 1163 11.64 18.80 -20.08
N HIS A 1164 10.56 19.15 -19.37
CA HIS A 1164 10.05 20.55 -19.46
C HIS A 1164 9.55 21.29 -18.20
N CYS A 1165 9.17 20.65 -17.09
CA CYS A 1165 9.14 21.32 -15.77
C CYS A 1165 9.26 20.35 -14.58
N SER A 1166 9.85 20.82 -13.48
CA SER A 1166 9.81 20.15 -12.16
C SER A 1166 8.45 20.29 -11.45
N CYS A 1167 7.53 21.05 -12.01
CA CYS A 1167 6.22 21.43 -11.46
C CYS A 1167 5.10 20.37 -11.60
N GLY A 1168 5.45 19.16 -12.07
CA GLY A 1168 4.50 18.14 -12.52
C GLY A 1168 3.81 17.32 -11.41
N ALA A 1169 2.82 17.92 -10.75
CA ALA A 1169 1.72 17.20 -10.08
C ALA A 1169 0.46 18.08 -10.07
N ILE A 1170 -0.70 17.48 -10.35
CA ILE A 1170 -2.01 18.14 -10.17
C ILE A 1170 -2.70 17.48 -8.96
N PRO A 1171 -2.73 18.13 -7.78
CA PRO A 1171 -3.37 17.55 -6.59
C PRO A 1171 -4.85 17.27 -6.84
N GLY A 1172 -5.33 16.09 -6.42
CA GLY A 1172 -6.76 15.74 -6.44
C GLY A 1172 -7.38 15.33 -7.78
N LEU A 1173 -6.73 15.52 -8.94
CA LEU A 1173 -7.30 15.14 -10.25
C LEU A 1173 -6.93 13.72 -10.72
N LEU A 1174 -5.64 13.36 -10.69
CA LEU A 1174 -5.12 12.05 -11.11
C LEU A 1174 -5.65 10.81 -10.35
N PRO A 1175 -6.22 10.91 -9.12
CA PRO A 1175 -6.97 9.81 -8.51
C PRO A 1175 -8.37 9.60 -9.09
N GLU A 1176 -9.02 10.68 -9.53
CA GLU A 1176 -10.45 10.70 -9.89
C GLU A 1176 -10.63 10.39 -11.38
N PHE A 1177 -10.12 11.26 -12.27
CA PHE A 1177 -10.35 11.26 -13.72
C PHE A 1177 -9.12 10.85 -14.53
N ASP A 1178 -9.33 10.35 -15.75
CA ASP A 1178 -8.32 10.20 -16.82
C ASP A 1178 -8.88 10.78 -18.16
N LEU A 1179 -8.11 10.81 -19.24
CA LEU A 1179 -8.48 11.45 -20.52
C LEU A 1179 -9.81 10.95 -21.10
N PRO A 1180 -10.14 9.64 -21.11
CA PRO A 1180 -11.41 9.16 -21.65
C PRO A 1180 -12.61 9.53 -20.76
N GLU A 1181 -12.47 9.54 -19.43
CA GLU A 1181 -13.50 10.07 -18.54
C GLU A 1181 -13.74 11.58 -18.76
N LEU A 1182 -12.69 12.37 -19.03
CA LEU A 1182 -12.86 13.78 -19.43
C LEU A 1182 -13.53 13.94 -20.80
N ALA A 1183 -13.21 13.06 -21.76
CA ALA A 1183 -13.90 13.03 -23.06
C ALA A 1183 -15.39 12.68 -22.92
N LEU A 1184 -15.77 11.81 -21.99
CA LEU A 1184 -17.18 11.53 -21.68
C LEU A 1184 -17.94 12.75 -21.11
N LEU A 1185 -17.25 13.73 -20.54
CA LEU A 1185 -17.84 15.03 -20.18
C LEU A 1185 -17.96 15.98 -21.39
N VAL A 1186 -17.33 15.70 -22.53
CA VAL A 1186 -17.54 16.48 -23.75
C VAL A 1186 -18.84 16.09 -24.46
N ALA A 1187 -19.18 14.79 -24.49
CA ALA A 1187 -20.43 14.27 -25.08
C ALA A 1187 -21.70 15.05 -24.64
N PRO A 1188 -22.72 15.18 -25.51
CA PRO A 1188 -22.81 14.68 -26.89
C PRO A 1188 -22.07 15.53 -27.93
N ARG A 1189 -21.35 16.58 -27.50
CA ARG A 1189 -20.73 17.55 -28.42
C ARG A 1189 -19.60 16.93 -29.26
N PRO A 1190 -19.41 17.39 -30.51
CA PRO A 1190 -18.33 16.92 -31.37
C PRO A 1190 -16.96 16.99 -30.70
N LEU A 1191 -16.24 15.86 -30.78
CA LEU A 1191 -14.85 15.71 -30.34
C LEU A 1191 -14.01 15.18 -31.50
N HIS A 1192 -12.87 15.80 -31.73
CA HIS A 1192 -11.81 15.32 -32.61
C HIS A 1192 -10.56 15.00 -31.80
N VAL A 1193 -9.87 13.91 -32.17
CA VAL A 1193 -8.60 13.50 -31.60
C VAL A 1193 -7.63 13.19 -32.75
N SER A 1194 -6.50 13.91 -32.78
CA SER A 1194 -5.37 13.63 -33.67
C SER A 1194 -4.24 13.02 -32.84
N ASN A 1195 -3.65 11.90 -33.26
CA ASN A 1195 -2.45 11.35 -32.63
C ASN A 1195 -1.42 10.96 -33.70
N GLY A 1196 -0.19 11.45 -33.57
CA GLY A 1196 0.92 11.20 -34.47
C GLY A 1196 1.58 9.84 -34.23
N THR A 1197 2.14 9.24 -35.27
CA THR A 1197 2.86 7.96 -35.15
C THR A 1197 4.11 8.04 -34.28
N ALA A 1198 4.70 9.24 -34.12
CA ALA A 1198 5.87 9.49 -33.29
C ALA A 1198 5.55 10.10 -31.90
N ASP A 1199 4.28 10.27 -31.54
CA ASP A 1199 3.88 10.86 -30.24
C ASP A 1199 4.19 9.97 -29.02
N GLY A 1200 4.77 8.78 -29.22
CA GLY A 1200 5.17 7.85 -28.16
C GLY A 1200 4.04 7.03 -27.55
N PHE A 1201 2.79 7.31 -27.92
CA PHE A 1201 1.68 6.37 -27.81
C PHE A 1201 1.32 5.90 -29.22
N ALA A 1202 1.24 4.59 -29.41
CA ALA A 1202 0.81 4.01 -30.67
C ALA A 1202 -0.62 4.50 -31.01
N PRO A 1203 -0.91 5.02 -32.22
CA PRO A 1203 -2.25 5.51 -32.58
C PRO A 1203 -3.38 4.51 -32.31
N GLN A 1204 -3.09 3.21 -32.38
CA GLN A 1204 -3.99 2.10 -32.07
C GLN A 1204 -4.52 2.15 -30.61
N GLU A 1205 -3.76 2.70 -29.67
CA GLU A 1205 -4.15 2.82 -28.26
C GLU A 1205 -5.11 4.00 -28.04
N ALA A 1206 -4.87 5.13 -28.71
CA ALA A 1206 -5.84 6.23 -28.75
C ALA A 1206 -7.16 5.75 -29.38
N GLU A 1207 -7.08 5.03 -30.49
CA GLU A 1207 -8.21 4.41 -31.17
C GLU A 1207 -8.94 3.34 -30.30
N ARG A 1208 -8.20 2.61 -29.45
CA ARG A 1208 -8.77 1.68 -28.44
C ARG A 1208 -9.60 2.44 -27.40
N CYS A 1209 -9.06 3.53 -26.86
CA CYS A 1209 -9.76 4.36 -25.88
C CYS A 1209 -11.02 5.01 -26.47
N LEU A 1210 -10.97 5.47 -27.72
CA LEU A 1210 -12.12 6.08 -28.40
C LEU A 1210 -13.25 5.06 -28.66
N ARG A 1211 -12.92 3.84 -29.11
CA ARG A 1211 -13.91 2.75 -29.25
C ARG A 1211 -14.63 2.37 -27.95
N GLN A 1212 -13.99 2.56 -26.80
CA GLN A 1212 -14.61 2.25 -25.50
C GLN A 1212 -15.62 3.33 -25.04
N ILE A 1213 -15.44 4.60 -25.46
CA ILE A 1213 -16.37 5.69 -25.12
C ILE A 1213 -17.42 5.97 -26.22
N GLU A 1214 -17.17 5.51 -27.45
CA GLU A 1214 -18.07 5.70 -28.60
C GLU A 1214 -19.53 5.26 -28.35
N PRO A 1215 -19.83 4.08 -27.76
CA PRO A 1215 -21.21 3.66 -27.56
C PRO A 1215 -22.01 4.60 -26.66
N ILE A 1216 -21.41 5.14 -25.58
CA ILE A 1216 -22.13 6.09 -24.72
C ILE A 1216 -22.13 7.51 -25.28
N TYR A 1217 -21.17 7.86 -26.15
CA TYR A 1217 -21.23 9.05 -26.99
C TYR A 1217 -22.48 9.02 -27.90
N GLN A 1218 -22.75 7.89 -28.55
CA GLN A 1218 -23.95 7.67 -29.36
C GLN A 1218 -25.22 7.67 -28.47
N GLN A 1219 -25.21 6.98 -27.33
CA GLN A 1219 -26.33 6.92 -26.38
C GLN A 1219 -26.67 8.28 -25.76
N ALA A 1220 -25.68 9.19 -25.62
CA ALA A 1220 -25.89 10.57 -25.21
C ALA A 1220 -26.57 11.46 -26.28
N GLY A 1221 -26.72 10.96 -27.51
CA GLY A 1221 -27.19 11.70 -28.68
C GLY A 1221 -26.08 12.42 -29.47
N GLY A 1222 -24.82 12.05 -29.24
CA GLY A 1222 -23.66 12.59 -29.95
C GLY A 1222 -23.26 11.75 -31.17
N GLN A 1223 -22.41 12.32 -32.03
CA GLN A 1223 -21.70 11.56 -33.05
C GLN A 1223 -20.45 10.89 -32.45
N ALA A 1224 -20.00 9.79 -33.05
CA ALA A 1224 -18.75 9.13 -32.68
C ALA A 1224 -17.57 10.12 -32.73
N PRO A 1225 -16.65 10.13 -31.74
CA PRO A 1225 -15.45 10.95 -31.77
C PRO A 1225 -14.60 10.71 -33.03
N GLN A 1226 -14.19 11.78 -33.70
CA GLN A 1226 -13.43 11.67 -34.95
C GLN A 1226 -11.95 11.49 -34.66
N PHE A 1227 -11.40 10.33 -35.01
CA PHE A 1227 -9.96 10.04 -34.90
C PHE A 1227 -9.22 10.35 -36.20
N THR A 1228 -8.04 10.98 -36.11
CA THR A 1228 -7.10 11.12 -37.23
C THR A 1228 -5.67 10.75 -36.84
N ILE A 1229 -4.95 10.12 -37.77
CA ILE A 1229 -3.54 9.77 -37.60
C ILE A 1229 -2.70 10.78 -38.37
N SER A 1230 -1.79 11.47 -37.69
CA SER A 1230 -0.87 12.43 -38.30
C SER A 1230 0.44 11.75 -38.73
N PRO A 1231 1.01 12.03 -39.92
CA PRO A 1231 2.26 11.41 -40.39
C PRO A 1231 3.54 12.00 -39.76
N GLY A 1232 3.43 12.79 -38.70
CA GLY A 1232 4.55 13.35 -37.93
C GLY A 1232 4.37 13.12 -36.42
N GLY A 1233 5.31 13.61 -35.61
CA GLY A 1233 5.21 13.64 -34.14
C GLY A 1233 4.39 14.82 -33.62
N HIS A 1234 4.87 15.44 -32.52
CA HIS A 1234 4.19 16.50 -31.74
C HIS A 1234 3.90 17.83 -32.48
N ALA A 1235 3.86 17.85 -33.82
CA ALA A 1235 3.48 19.00 -34.62
C ALA A 1235 1.94 19.12 -34.73
N PHE A 1236 1.42 20.31 -34.46
CA PHE A 1236 -0.02 20.62 -34.56
C PHE A 1236 -0.54 20.40 -35.99
N SER A 1237 -1.44 19.44 -36.19
CA SER A 1237 -2.01 19.10 -37.49
C SER A 1237 -3.19 20.03 -37.81
N PHE A 1238 -2.88 21.21 -38.32
CA PHE A 1238 -3.86 22.27 -38.56
C PHE A 1238 -5.02 21.86 -39.50
N LYS A 1239 -4.73 21.17 -40.60
CA LYS A 1239 -5.71 20.91 -41.68
C LYS A 1239 -6.87 20.00 -41.24
N PRO A 1240 -6.67 18.88 -40.53
CA PRO A 1240 -7.76 18.08 -39.95
C PRO A 1240 -8.62 18.87 -38.95
N ALA A 1241 -8.00 19.57 -37.99
CA ALA A 1241 -8.73 20.36 -36.99
C ALA A 1241 -9.58 21.46 -37.63
N LEU A 1242 -9.05 22.18 -38.63
CA LEU A 1242 -9.81 23.18 -39.38
C LEU A 1242 -11.02 22.57 -40.09
N LYS A 1243 -10.87 21.43 -40.76
CA LYS A 1243 -11.99 20.73 -41.43
C LYS A 1243 -13.07 20.29 -40.44
N PHE A 1244 -12.66 19.76 -39.28
CA PHE A 1244 -13.56 19.35 -38.22
C PHE A 1244 -14.42 20.54 -37.73
N PHE A 1245 -13.80 21.66 -37.36
CA PHE A 1245 -14.55 22.85 -36.94
C PHE A 1245 -15.41 23.45 -38.06
N GLN A 1246 -14.92 23.45 -39.32
CA GLN A 1246 -15.69 23.89 -40.49
C GLN A 1246 -16.90 22.99 -40.83
N PHE A 1247 -17.00 21.78 -40.26
CA PHE A 1247 -18.17 20.91 -40.39
C PHE A 1247 -19.10 21.04 -39.19
N HIS A 1248 -18.55 21.08 -37.97
CA HIS A 1248 -19.32 20.99 -36.72
C HIS A 1248 -19.75 22.34 -36.09
N LEU A 1249 -19.17 23.47 -36.52
CA LEU A 1249 -19.52 24.82 -36.03
C LEU A 1249 -20.24 25.69 -37.09
N ARG A 1250 -20.68 25.11 -38.21
CA ARG A 1250 -21.48 25.81 -39.23
C ARG A 1250 -22.97 25.75 -38.92
#